data_AF-A0A9P7GSA7-F1
#
_entry.id   AF-A0A9P7GSA7-F1
#
_cell.length_a   1.000
_cell.length_b   1.000
_cell.length_c   1.000
_cell.angle_alpha   90.00
_cell.angle_beta   90.00
_cell.angle_gamma   90.00
#
_symmetry.space_group_name_H-M   'P 1'
#
loop_
_entity.id
_entity.type
_entity.pdbx_description
1 polymer ?
#
loop_
_entity_poly.entity_id
_entity_poly.type
_entity_poly.pdbx_seq_one_letter_code
_entity_poly.pdbx_strand_id
1 'polypeptide(L)'
;MGSLTQPSPFEVSKVAIVGAGPTGLAAAKYLIAQGIQDITIFEQQDHVGGIWRYYGLALGTCPIPQEDPFYPPDKPIRWDSTSAPIFTSPMYENLHANIPKEVMNFSHQPFPEDSKLFPERPMIEDYLVKYAEDIKPLIRFCQRVERVSLKPEDGRDKWEIEAQSTINGANMTTDVFDAVVVANGHYSTPYVPDMQNLKEFNEAYPGVITHSKQYRTPHPFKDHKVVVIGNGPSGLDIALQINQECTRPALLSVRHPTPPDRLAHSGCEERAEVDEFLVEEKGIRFKDGRVETDIDDIVFCTGFLYGFPFLQDLGHKIVTTGRGVHGLYQHIFNIQHPTLVFPGLNMKAAPWPLGESQAALIAAVWSNNVELPTREVMEAWSQTLEKQEGDVLHAFGPNEDGHYINKLHDWVMTAKRPGKEPPYWNDELMWQRSVFLEAKSRFEKLGCKAQTFEEIDLELEVGTAINIYLSKEPVKILAMSPSTIDDTAAVYGAAASPKALPPPKDLSHLFSVVTKNRNPSAVKAFYKFMRIPGISNFAGGMPNVKYFPFDTLEAQISNPDRWEPSPNYPDQVEPLTQTLSSSIGITEGGDDQTSSKADPNAPKTPDYKATSSRITIPKILNEPDPVKKVDLATALQYGLVTGYPPLQSFIKQFTTQVLYPNVPYKGGLDVILNNGGTDGFSKVLQLLVDPWYEGVHPVAQRPGLLCETFVFGNILTQARPLGVNIVSVEIDDEGMVAEGPGGLREILENWDTQKGRRPHLLYTVTMGDNPTSGVVGVRRRKEIYALASEYDIVIVEDDPYWYLQYPSAAVHEATARGYDTPQRQHTHKPVTASGYDFIDSLVSSYLNIDVDGRVIRLDTFSKTIAPGCRLGYVTAQPEVIERLTRIAETSTGQPSGFVQALIAQAILGPHSSALETFASLPASEKPSFTGWKLDGWVRWLEGLRGEYERRMNRMCTILEEKAFMLRQSPSESPDLDWSLINKTRVFDFDWPRGGMFVWLRIHFEKHPLYQARGGKLTPIIDGPVLASAFLSHSTHAPHLVLGSPGYIFSATPEIREKQGWQYIRLCFAAESDENIDAGSLRFANSVHAFFKIKESEQIEKLAKYNIITFTFATTSHQA
;
A
#
# COMPACT_ATOMS: atom_id res chain seq x y z
N MET A 1 34.35 13.52 20.59
CA MET A 1 33.55 14.69 20.98
C MET A 1 32.76 15.13 19.76
N GLY A 2 31.44 15.22 19.90
CA GLY A 2 30.46 15.51 18.86
C GLY A 2 29.11 15.24 19.49
N SER A 3 28.69 16.17 20.35
CA SER A 3 27.42 16.10 21.08
C SER A 3 26.28 16.04 20.06
N LEU A 4 25.45 14.98 20.11
CA LEU A 4 24.09 15.02 19.61
C LEU A 4 23.36 16.07 20.46
N THR A 5 23.46 17.33 20.04
CA THR A 5 22.76 18.44 20.66
C THR A 5 21.28 18.22 20.37
N GLN A 6 20.47 18.10 21.43
CA GLN A 6 19.03 18.26 21.26
C GLN A 6 18.78 19.63 20.63
N PRO A 7 17.84 19.75 19.68
CA PRO A 7 17.52 21.03 19.08
C PRO A 7 17.14 22.01 20.19
N SER A 8 17.75 23.20 20.17
CA SER A 8 17.38 24.28 21.10
C SER A 8 15.90 24.60 20.93
N PRO A 9 15.17 24.91 22.02
CA PRO A 9 13.77 25.31 21.92
C PRO A 9 13.62 26.54 21.02
N PHE A 10 12.49 26.63 20.32
CA PHE A 10 12.12 27.79 19.52
C PHE A 10 11.83 28.99 20.45
N GLU A 11 12.42 30.13 20.14
CA GLU A 11 12.12 31.41 20.80
C GLU A 11 11.41 32.33 19.82
N VAL A 12 10.17 31.96 19.49
CA VAL A 12 9.33 32.69 18.52
C VAL A 12 8.29 33.51 19.28
N SER A 13 8.42 34.83 19.20
CA SER A 13 7.53 35.79 19.84
C SER A 13 6.92 36.79 18.85
N LYS A 14 7.69 37.16 17.82
CA LYS A 14 7.33 38.11 16.79
C LYS A 14 7.37 37.46 15.40
N VAL A 15 6.22 37.40 14.72
CA VAL A 15 6.05 36.63 13.46
C VAL A 15 5.61 37.53 12.31
N ALA A 16 6.28 37.39 11.17
CA ALA A 16 5.82 37.95 9.90
C ALA A 16 5.02 36.91 9.11
N ILE A 17 3.87 37.30 8.57
CA ILE A 17 3.09 36.50 7.63
C ILE A 17 3.03 37.25 6.31
N VAL A 18 3.51 36.65 5.23
CA VAL A 18 3.48 37.25 3.89
C VAL A 18 2.22 36.77 3.18
N GLY A 19 1.22 37.65 3.03
CA GLY A 19 -0.06 37.39 2.37
C GLY A 19 -1.24 37.24 3.34
N ALA A 20 -2.35 37.94 3.05
CA ALA A 20 -3.63 37.84 3.77
C ALA A 20 -4.68 37.02 2.99
N GLY A 21 -4.22 35.93 2.37
CA GLY A 21 -5.08 34.89 1.79
C GLY A 21 -5.49 33.84 2.83
N PRO A 22 -6.26 32.81 2.44
CA PRO A 22 -6.84 31.81 3.35
C PRO A 22 -5.82 31.18 4.32
N THR A 23 -4.64 30.83 3.83
CA THR A 23 -3.59 30.17 4.62
C THR A 23 -2.89 31.13 5.59
N GLY A 24 -2.70 32.40 5.20
CA GLY A 24 -2.13 33.43 6.08
C GLY A 24 -3.08 33.83 7.21
N LEU A 25 -4.38 33.93 6.89
CA LEU A 25 -5.43 34.17 7.90
C LEU A 25 -5.54 33.00 8.90
N ALA A 26 -5.48 31.76 8.40
CA ALA A 26 -5.43 30.58 9.26
C ALA A 26 -4.18 30.59 10.16
N ALA A 27 -2.99 30.81 9.59
CA ALA A 27 -1.74 30.89 10.35
C ALA A 27 -1.83 31.89 11.52
N ALA A 28 -2.31 33.11 11.27
CA ALA A 28 -2.47 34.12 12.31
C ALA A 28 -3.34 33.64 13.48
N LYS A 29 -4.52 33.06 13.19
CA LYS A 29 -5.45 32.60 14.23
C LYS A 29 -4.89 31.45 15.07
N TYR A 30 -4.22 30.48 14.45
CA TYR A 30 -3.64 29.36 15.20
C TYR A 30 -2.40 29.79 16.02
N LEU A 31 -1.61 30.74 15.52
CA LEU A 31 -0.50 31.34 16.28
C LEU A 31 -1.00 32.07 17.53
N ILE A 32 -2.05 32.90 17.39
CA ILE A 32 -2.70 33.58 18.52
C ILE A 32 -3.23 32.57 19.54
N ALA A 33 -3.87 31.49 19.08
CA ALA A 33 -4.39 30.43 19.95
C ALA A 33 -3.29 29.69 20.74
N GLN A 34 -2.04 29.72 20.28
CA GLN A 34 -0.86 29.18 20.98
C GLN A 34 -0.09 30.24 21.78
N GLY A 35 -0.61 31.47 21.87
CA GLY A 35 -0.05 32.55 22.69
C GLY A 35 0.96 33.46 22.00
N ILE A 36 1.18 33.32 20.69
CA ILE A 36 2.02 34.24 19.90
C ILE A 36 1.15 35.42 19.45
N GLN A 37 1.42 36.62 19.97
CA GLN A 37 0.56 37.78 19.78
C GLN A 37 1.17 38.91 18.94
N ASP A 38 2.50 39.02 18.86
CA ASP A 38 3.15 40.01 17.99
C ASP A 38 3.25 39.46 16.57
N ILE A 39 2.16 39.64 15.80
CA ILE A 39 2.04 39.14 14.43
C ILE A 39 1.82 40.34 13.51
N THR A 40 2.58 40.40 12.42
CA THR A 40 2.36 41.35 11.32
C THR A 40 2.08 40.58 10.04
N ILE A 41 0.92 40.83 9.42
CA ILE A 41 0.54 40.25 8.13
C ILE A 41 0.76 41.32 7.05
N PHE A 42 1.61 41.05 6.07
CA PHE A 42 1.86 41.95 4.94
C PHE A 42 0.95 41.56 3.76
N GLU A 43 0.08 42.48 3.33
CA GLU A 43 -0.80 42.28 2.18
C GLU A 43 -0.56 43.37 1.15
N GLN A 44 -0.23 42.98 -0.08
CA GLN A 44 0.08 43.94 -1.16
C GLN A 44 -1.16 44.69 -1.64
N GLN A 45 -2.34 44.07 -1.51
CA GLN A 45 -3.63 44.65 -1.85
C GLN A 45 -4.15 45.55 -0.71
N ASP A 46 -5.17 46.34 -1.01
CA ASP A 46 -5.90 47.15 -0.04
C ASP A 46 -6.94 46.34 0.77
N HIS A 47 -7.05 45.04 0.50
CA HIS A 47 -8.11 44.19 1.02
C HIS A 47 -7.66 42.74 1.22
N VAL A 48 -8.38 41.99 2.06
CA VAL A 48 -8.16 40.55 2.26
C VAL A 48 -8.78 39.73 1.13
N GLY A 49 -8.35 38.47 0.99
CA GLY A 49 -8.94 37.51 0.06
C GLY A 49 -7.94 36.82 -0.86
N GLY A 50 -6.68 37.29 -0.90
CA GLY A 50 -5.64 36.73 -1.77
C GLY A 50 -6.09 36.70 -3.23
N ILE A 51 -6.05 35.51 -3.86
CA ILE A 51 -6.50 35.36 -5.24
C ILE A 51 -8.00 35.57 -5.43
N TRP A 52 -8.84 35.42 -4.41
CA TRP A 52 -10.30 35.49 -4.54
C TRP A 52 -10.84 36.90 -4.76
N ARG A 53 -9.99 37.91 -4.55
CA ARG A 53 -10.29 39.32 -4.84
C ARG A 53 -10.41 39.53 -6.35
N TYR A 54 -11.54 40.07 -6.79
CA TYR A 54 -11.84 40.27 -8.22
C TYR A 54 -12.19 41.73 -8.53
N TYR A 55 -11.63 42.25 -9.63
CA TYR A 55 -11.77 43.65 -10.02
C TYR A 55 -12.45 43.86 -11.39
N GLY A 56 -12.97 42.81 -12.04
CA GLY A 56 -13.62 42.92 -13.35
C GLY A 56 -12.67 43.16 -14.54
N LEU A 57 -11.43 43.60 -14.29
CA LEU A 57 -10.49 43.96 -15.33
C LEU A 57 -9.43 42.89 -15.59
N ALA A 58 -9.20 42.58 -16.86
CA ALA A 58 -8.05 41.83 -17.35
C ALA A 58 -6.88 42.80 -17.54
N LEU A 59 -6.04 42.95 -16.53
CA LEU A 59 -4.92 43.90 -16.58
C LEU A 59 -3.58 43.18 -16.47
N GLY A 60 -2.57 43.70 -17.17
CA GLY A 60 -1.21 43.15 -17.14
C GLY A 60 -0.88 42.28 -18.36
N THR A 61 0.42 42.13 -18.60
CA THR A 61 0.99 41.37 -19.71
C THR A 61 1.63 40.09 -19.18
N CYS A 62 1.30 38.95 -19.77
CA CYS A 62 2.05 37.71 -19.57
C CYS A 62 3.17 37.64 -20.61
N PRO A 63 4.45 37.42 -20.23
CA PRO A 63 5.48 37.04 -21.20
C PRO A 63 5.08 35.77 -21.93
N ILE A 64 5.42 35.68 -23.21
CA ILE A 64 5.13 34.52 -24.06
C ILE A 64 6.39 34.19 -24.85
N PRO A 65 7.02 33.02 -24.62
CA PRO A 65 6.74 32.07 -23.54
C PRO A 65 7.02 32.65 -22.13
N GLN A 66 6.61 31.92 -21.11
CA GLN A 66 6.94 32.20 -19.72
C GLN A 66 7.24 30.91 -18.94
N GLU A 67 8.53 30.62 -18.75
CA GLU A 67 9.03 29.48 -17.98
C GLU A 67 9.92 29.90 -16.81
N ASP A 68 10.08 31.22 -16.57
CA ASP A 68 10.95 31.75 -15.51
C ASP A 68 10.17 31.94 -14.19
N PRO A 69 10.45 31.13 -13.14
CA PRO A 69 9.80 31.29 -11.84
C PRO A 69 10.26 32.55 -11.08
N PHE A 70 11.37 33.17 -11.51
CA PHE A 70 11.90 34.41 -10.93
C PHE A 70 11.42 35.65 -11.68
N TYR A 71 10.40 35.51 -12.53
CA TYR A 71 9.73 36.62 -13.16
C TYR A 71 9.33 37.71 -12.14
N PRO A 72 9.59 38.99 -12.43
CA PRO A 72 9.26 40.07 -11.51
C PRO A 72 7.78 40.08 -11.10
N PRO A 73 7.46 40.41 -9.83
CA PRO A 73 6.08 40.58 -9.40
C PRO A 73 5.32 41.60 -10.25
N ASP A 74 4.01 41.39 -10.41
CA ASP A 74 3.14 42.33 -11.10
C ASP A 74 3.25 43.73 -10.49
N LYS A 75 3.23 44.75 -11.35
CA LYS A 75 3.15 46.13 -10.91
C LYS A 75 1.72 46.45 -10.47
N PRO A 76 1.52 47.28 -9.43
CA PRO A 76 0.19 47.72 -9.04
C PRO A 76 -0.44 48.54 -10.15
N ILE A 77 -1.72 48.31 -10.37
CA ILE A 77 -2.53 48.99 -11.37
C ILE A 77 -3.51 49.89 -10.64
N ARG A 78 -3.93 50.97 -11.29
CA ARG A 78 -4.78 51.98 -10.69
C ARG A 78 -5.84 52.42 -11.68
N TRP A 79 -7.06 52.67 -11.19
CA TRP A 79 -8.10 53.34 -11.96
C TRP A 79 -7.72 54.80 -12.24
N ASP A 80 -7.16 55.45 -11.22
CA ASP A 80 -6.62 56.81 -11.27
C ASP A 80 -5.52 57.00 -10.21
N SER A 81 -4.87 58.17 -10.19
CA SER A 81 -3.75 58.46 -9.29
C SER A 81 -4.08 58.36 -7.79
N THR A 82 -5.36 58.36 -7.42
CA THR A 82 -5.86 58.33 -6.03
C THR A 82 -6.45 56.99 -5.60
N SER A 83 -6.81 56.12 -6.56
CA SER A 83 -7.38 54.79 -6.30
C SER A 83 -6.43 53.84 -5.58
N ALA A 84 -6.99 52.86 -4.88
CA ALA A 84 -6.22 51.79 -4.25
C ALA A 84 -5.45 50.95 -5.30
N PRO A 85 -4.28 50.37 -4.94
CA PRO A 85 -3.52 49.53 -5.84
C PRO A 85 -4.25 48.21 -6.13
N ILE A 86 -4.34 47.88 -7.41
CA ILE A 86 -5.01 46.69 -7.93
C ILE A 86 -3.95 45.71 -8.44
N PHE A 87 -4.12 44.45 -8.07
CA PHE A 87 -3.31 43.36 -8.57
C PHE A 87 -4.21 42.36 -9.29
N THR A 88 -3.77 41.89 -10.45
CA THR A 88 -4.54 40.99 -11.30
C THR A 88 -4.55 39.59 -10.69
N SER A 89 -5.71 39.18 -10.18
CA SER A 89 -5.95 37.80 -9.77
C SER A 89 -6.39 36.93 -10.95
N PRO A 90 -6.26 35.59 -10.83
CA PRO A 90 -6.76 34.64 -11.83
C PRO A 90 -8.27 34.38 -11.76
N MET A 91 -9.03 35.18 -10.99
CA MET A 91 -10.48 35.02 -10.87
C MET A 91 -11.22 35.63 -12.07
N TYR A 92 -12.34 35.01 -12.42
CA TYR A 92 -13.26 35.45 -13.47
C TYR A 92 -14.71 35.51 -12.96
N GLU A 93 -15.57 36.19 -13.71
CA GLU A 93 -16.90 36.61 -13.24
C GLU A 93 -17.79 35.44 -12.84
N ASN A 94 -17.89 34.44 -13.71
CA ASN A 94 -18.81 33.31 -13.56
C ASN A 94 -18.20 32.12 -12.80
N LEU A 95 -17.07 32.33 -12.10
CA LEU A 95 -16.38 31.28 -11.37
C LEU A 95 -17.21 30.77 -10.18
N HIS A 96 -17.35 29.46 -10.12
CA HIS A 96 -17.80 28.74 -8.92
C HIS A 96 -16.65 27.90 -8.37
N ALA A 97 -16.64 27.64 -7.06
CA ALA A 97 -15.68 26.71 -6.47
C ALA A 97 -15.74 25.34 -7.18
N ASN A 98 -14.58 24.69 -7.24
CA ASN A 98 -14.47 23.31 -7.71
C ASN A 98 -14.77 22.30 -6.60
N ILE A 99 -14.89 22.74 -5.35
CA ILE A 99 -15.03 21.90 -4.15
C ILE A 99 -16.33 22.31 -3.44
N PRO A 100 -17.10 21.35 -2.88
CA PRO A 100 -18.30 21.61 -2.09
C PRO A 100 -18.03 22.49 -0.86
N LYS A 101 -19.01 23.31 -0.47
CA LYS A 101 -18.89 24.27 0.65
C LYS A 101 -18.54 23.59 1.98
N GLU A 102 -19.03 22.37 2.21
CA GLU A 102 -18.80 21.56 3.41
C GLU A 102 -17.35 21.08 3.51
N VAL A 103 -16.74 20.72 2.37
CA VAL A 103 -15.34 20.28 2.29
C VAL A 103 -14.38 21.48 2.28
N MET A 104 -14.84 22.63 1.79
CA MET A 104 -14.02 23.82 1.59
C MET A 104 -13.89 24.70 2.83
N ASN A 105 -14.86 24.70 3.77
CA ASN A 105 -14.91 25.67 4.88
C ASN A 105 -13.71 25.58 5.87
N PHE A 106 -13.57 26.62 6.70
CA PHE A 106 -12.80 26.56 7.94
C PHE A 106 -13.62 25.89 9.05
N SER A 107 -12.98 25.11 9.92
CA SER A 107 -13.65 24.21 10.90
C SER A 107 -14.66 24.90 11.83
N HIS A 108 -14.44 26.18 12.16
CA HIS A 108 -15.31 26.93 13.07
C HIS A 108 -16.06 28.08 12.39
N GLN A 109 -16.10 28.09 11.05
CA GLN A 109 -16.87 29.06 10.30
C GLN A 109 -17.50 28.36 9.08
N PRO A 110 -18.72 27.81 9.18
CA PRO A 110 -19.40 27.27 8.01
C PRO A 110 -19.76 28.39 7.02
N PHE A 111 -19.93 28.04 5.74
CA PHE A 111 -20.58 28.93 4.79
C PHE A 111 -22.04 29.19 5.22
N PRO A 112 -22.64 30.35 4.85
CA PRO A 112 -24.07 30.60 5.06
C PRO A 112 -24.95 29.46 4.52
N GLU A 113 -26.07 29.13 5.19
CA GLU A 113 -26.94 28.02 4.78
C GLU A 113 -27.48 28.18 3.35
N ASP A 114 -27.79 29.41 2.94
CA ASP A 114 -28.28 29.78 1.61
C ASP A 114 -27.21 29.75 0.50
N SER A 115 -25.97 29.41 0.87
CA SER A 115 -24.86 29.25 -0.07
C SER A 115 -25.10 28.05 -0.99
N LYS A 116 -24.77 28.21 -2.27
CA LYS A 116 -24.77 27.10 -3.24
C LYS A 116 -23.78 26.03 -2.81
N LEU A 117 -24.07 24.77 -3.16
CA LEU A 117 -23.22 23.62 -2.85
C LEU A 117 -21.77 23.85 -3.31
N PHE A 118 -21.62 24.45 -4.49
CA PHE A 118 -20.35 25.00 -4.98
C PHE A 118 -20.44 26.52 -4.96
N PRO A 119 -19.90 27.20 -3.94
CA PRO A 119 -20.08 28.63 -3.75
C PRO A 119 -19.57 29.46 -4.92
N GLU A 120 -20.25 30.58 -5.17
CA GLU A 120 -19.81 31.57 -6.16
C GLU A 120 -18.63 32.37 -5.61
N ARG A 121 -17.78 32.86 -6.52
CA ARG A 121 -16.65 33.73 -6.18
C ARG A 121 -16.96 34.87 -5.20
N PRO A 122 -17.99 35.75 -5.38
CA PRO A 122 -18.28 36.82 -4.42
C PRO A 122 -18.57 36.33 -3.01
N MET A 123 -19.28 35.20 -2.89
CA MET A 123 -19.60 34.58 -1.59
C MET A 123 -18.36 34.05 -0.88
N ILE A 124 -17.40 33.51 -1.64
CA ILE A 124 -16.10 33.07 -1.13
C ILE A 124 -15.26 34.26 -0.64
N GLU A 125 -15.28 35.36 -1.39
CA GLU A 125 -14.62 36.60 -1.00
C GLU A 125 -15.19 37.15 0.32
N ASP A 126 -16.52 37.27 0.42
CA ASP A 126 -17.21 37.73 1.63
C ASP A 126 -16.93 36.82 2.84
N TYR A 127 -16.88 35.50 2.61
CA TYR A 127 -16.53 34.53 3.64
C TYR A 127 -15.13 34.76 4.21
N LEU A 128 -14.13 35.05 3.36
CA LEU A 128 -12.76 35.34 3.80
C LEU A 128 -12.66 36.68 4.54
N VAL A 129 -13.42 37.69 4.10
CA VAL A 129 -13.54 38.98 4.81
C VAL A 129 -14.05 38.76 6.22
N LYS A 130 -15.13 38.00 6.36
CA LYS A 130 -15.72 37.64 7.65
C LYS A 130 -14.74 36.87 8.53
N TYR A 131 -14.02 35.90 7.95
CA TYR A 131 -13.01 35.12 8.69
C TYR A 131 -11.87 36.00 9.21
N ALA A 132 -11.53 37.08 8.51
CA ALA A 132 -10.44 37.97 8.88
C ALA A 132 -10.80 39.06 9.90
N GLU A 133 -12.08 39.24 10.27
CA GLU A 133 -12.55 40.43 11.01
C GLU A 133 -11.78 40.72 12.32
N ASP A 134 -11.55 39.68 13.13
CA ASP A 134 -10.86 39.74 14.42
C ASP A 134 -9.34 39.93 14.31
N ILE A 135 -8.73 39.49 13.20
CA ILE A 135 -7.29 39.61 12.93
C ILE A 135 -6.94 40.75 11.97
N LYS A 136 -7.93 41.46 11.44
CA LYS A 136 -7.74 42.61 10.53
C LYS A 136 -6.78 43.68 11.08
N PRO A 137 -6.76 44.00 12.39
CA PRO A 137 -5.78 44.96 12.94
C PRO A 137 -4.31 44.53 12.79
N LEU A 138 -4.04 43.24 12.57
CA LEU A 138 -2.69 42.69 12.36
C LEU A 138 -2.21 42.84 10.92
N ILE A 139 -3.10 43.23 10.00
CA ILE A 139 -2.84 43.30 8.57
C ILE A 139 -2.38 44.69 8.17
N ARG A 140 -1.18 44.76 7.60
CA ARG A 140 -0.65 45.93 6.91
C ARG A 140 -1.00 45.83 5.43
N PHE A 141 -2.12 46.44 5.07
CA PHE A 141 -2.55 46.56 3.67
C PHE A 141 -1.64 47.47 2.87
N CYS A 142 -1.67 47.27 1.55
CA CYS A 142 -0.86 47.98 0.58
C CYS A 142 0.65 47.94 0.87
N GLN A 143 1.13 46.82 1.41
CA GLN A 143 2.54 46.57 1.70
C GLN A 143 2.98 45.29 0.99
N ARG A 144 3.84 45.43 -0.01
CA ARG A 144 4.43 44.28 -0.71
C ARG A 144 5.80 44.00 -0.12
N VAL A 145 6.03 42.75 0.27
CA VAL A 145 7.34 42.28 0.70
C VAL A 145 8.25 42.17 -0.51
N GLU A 146 9.33 42.95 -0.51
CA GLU A 146 10.34 42.96 -1.59
C GLU A 146 11.50 42.03 -1.26
N ARG A 147 11.83 41.88 0.03
CA ARG A 147 13.00 41.12 0.46
C ARG A 147 12.81 40.53 1.86
N VAL A 148 13.27 39.29 2.02
CA VAL A 148 13.33 38.56 3.28
C VAL A 148 14.75 38.02 3.43
N SER A 149 15.46 38.49 4.46
CA SER A 149 16.88 38.21 4.66
C SER A 149 17.13 37.63 6.03
N LEU A 150 17.91 36.55 6.10
CA LEU A 150 18.35 35.97 7.37
C LEU A 150 19.45 36.86 7.99
N LYS A 151 19.26 37.28 9.23
CA LYS A 151 20.20 38.05 10.05
C LYS A 151 20.45 37.33 11.38
N PRO A 152 21.28 36.28 11.42
CA PRO A 152 21.44 35.51 12.65
C PRO A 152 21.90 36.39 13.81
N GLU A 153 21.21 36.29 14.95
CA GLU A 153 21.52 37.02 16.18
C GLU A 153 21.69 36.01 17.31
N ASP A 154 22.83 36.05 18.01
CA ASP A 154 23.18 35.10 19.08
C ASP A 154 23.02 33.61 18.70
N GLY A 155 23.29 33.27 17.43
CA GLY A 155 23.19 31.90 16.90
C GLY A 155 21.77 31.43 16.59
N ARG A 156 20.80 32.36 16.53
CA ARG A 156 19.38 32.09 16.23
C ARG A 156 18.96 32.78 14.94
N ASP A 157 17.96 32.22 14.28
CA ASP A 157 17.36 32.86 13.11
C ASP A 157 16.65 34.16 13.53
N LYS A 158 16.96 35.25 12.84
CA LYS A 158 16.13 36.46 12.78
C LYS A 158 15.94 36.83 11.33
N TRP A 159 14.77 37.32 11.00
CA TRP A 159 14.38 37.62 9.63
C TRP A 159 14.11 39.10 9.49
N GLU A 160 14.94 39.77 8.70
CA GLU A 160 14.71 41.15 8.27
C GLU A 160 13.79 41.14 7.06
N ILE A 161 12.67 41.87 7.16
CA ILE A 161 11.65 41.99 6.12
C ILE A 161 11.64 43.43 5.62
N GLU A 162 11.95 43.61 4.34
CA GLU A 162 11.79 44.88 3.63
C GLU A 162 10.45 44.86 2.88
N ALA A 163 9.54 45.75 3.25
CA ALA A 163 8.23 45.90 2.63
C ALA A 163 8.04 47.31 2.07
N GLN A 164 7.61 47.39 0.82
CA GLN A 164 7.37 48.64 0.10
C GLN A 164 5.87 48.94 0.01
N SER A 165 5.51 50.21 0.21
CA SER A 165 4.14 50.65 -0.02
C SER A 165 3.75 50.54 -1.50
N THR A 166 2.67 49.81 -1.79
CA THR A 166 2.08 49.71 -3.13
C THR A 166 1.24 50.95 -3.50
N ILE A 167 1.08 51.89 -2.55
CA ILE A 167 0.37 53.16 -2.78
C ILE A 167 1.22 54.13 -3.61
N ASN A 168 2.46 54.36 -3.18
CA ASN A 168 3.32 55.41 -3.75
C ASN A 168 4.73 54.92 -4.12
N GLY A 169 5.09 53.65 -3.83
CA GLY A 169 6.39 53.06 -4.15
C GLY A 169 7.60 53.70 -3.43
N ALA A 170 7.40 54.74 -2.64
CA ALA A 170 8.51 55.53 -2.06
C ALA A 170 8.86 55.11 -0.62
N ASN A 171 7.91 54.51 0.11
CA ASN A 171 8.08 54.19 1.51
C ASN A 171 8.46 52.72 1.68
N MET A 172 9.76 52.45 1.85
CA MET A 172 10.27 51.16 2.30
C MET A 172 10.23 51.12 3.83
N THR A 173 9.70 50.05 4.39
CA THR A 173 9.74 49.74 5.82
C THR A 173 10.61 48.51 6.03
N THR A 174 11.39 48.52 7.11
CA THR A 174 12.24 47.39 7.50
C THR A 174 11.89 47.01 8.93
N ASP A 175 11.55 45.75 9.14
CA ASP A 175 11.22 45.19 10.44
C ASP A 175 11.92 43.83 10.61
N VAL A 176 12.30 43.50 11.85
CA VAL A 176 12.92 42.21 12.19
C VAL A 176 11.92 41.33 12.96
N PHE A 177 11.89 40.04 12.63
CA PHE A 177 10.99 39.02 13.15
C PHE A 177 11.76 37.75 13.56
N ASP A 178 11.18 36.96 14.45
CA ASP A 178 11.74 35.67 14.89
C ASP A 178 11.44 34.54 13.90
N ALA A 179 10.30 34.63 13.22
CA ALA A 179 9.85 33.62 12.26
C ALA A 179 9.00 34.22 11.14
N VAL A 180 8.94 33.52 10.00
CA VAL A 180 8.27 33.97 8.78
C VAL A 180 7.38 32.85 8.23
N VAL A 181 6.11 33.19 8.01
CA VAL A 181 5.14 32.36 7.29
C VAL A 181 4.99 32.90 5.88
N VAL A 182 5.36 32.09 4.88
CA VAL A 182 5.23 32.42 3.46
C VAL A 182 3.87 31.92 2.97
N ALA A 183 2.85 32.79 3.02
CA ALA A 183 1.45 32.49 2.73
C ALA A 183 0.88 33.27 1.53
N ASN A 184 1.75 33.74 0.62
CA ASN A 184 1.34 34.55 -0.53
C ASN A 184 0.67 33.73 -1.65
N GLY A 185 0.65 32.40 -1.51
CA GLY A 185 0.13 31.47 -2.51
C GLY A 185 1.04 31.30 -3.72
N HIS A 186 0.61 30.44 -4.66
CA HIS A 186 1.42 30.04 -5.83
C HIS A 186 0.68 30.17 -7.17
N TYR A 187 -0.47 30.85 -7.20
CA TYR A 187 -1.29 31.05 -8.42
C TYR A 187 -1.13 32.44 -9.04
N SER A 188 0.05 33.04 -8.93
CA SER A 188 0.36 34.38 -9.46
C SER A 188 1.29 34.38 -10.67
N THR A 189 2.26 33.47 -10.74
CA THR A 189 3.25 33.42 -11.82
C THR A 189 2.77 32.46 -12.91
N PRO A 190 2.23 32.95 -14.05
CA PRO A 190 1.68 32.08 -15.09
C PRO A 190 2.77 31.20 -15.71
N TYR A 191 2.43 29.98 -16.10
CA TYR A 191 3.33 29.10 -16.86
C TYR A 191 2.86 29.01 -18.30
N VAL A 192 3.68 29.46 -19.26
CA VAL A 192 3.46 29.30 -20.70
C VAL A 192 4.69 28.60 -21.27
N PRO A 193 4.61 27.28 -21.57
CA PRO A 193 5.77 26.52 -22.04
C PRO A 193 6.30 27.08 -23.36
N ASP A 194 7.61 27.05 -23.55
CA ASP A 194 8.20 27.38 -24.85
C ASP A 194 7.84 26.31 -25.88
N MET A 195 7.41 26.75 -27.05
CA MET A 195 6.94 25.91 -28.14
C MET A 195 7.46 26.46 -29.46
N GLN A 196 7.61 25.60 -30.47
CA GLN A 196 8.18 25.97 -31.76
C GLN A 196 7.40 27.14 -32.38
N ASN A 197 8.13 28.22 -32.70
CA ASN A 197 7.66 29.49 -33.26
C ASN A 197 6.65 30.28 -32.40
N LEU A 198 6.43 29.92 -31.12
CA LEU A 198 5.46 30.59 -30.27
C LEU A 198 5.77 32.08 -30.09
N LYS A 199 7.06 32.41 -29.92
CA LYS A 199 7.52 33.78 -29.73
C LYS A 199 7.28 34.62 -30.99
N GLU A 200 7.69 34.11 -32.14
CA GLU A 200 7.50 34.72 -33.46
C GLU A 200 6.02 34.92 -33.77
N PHE A 201 5.18 33.94 -33.41
CA PHE A 201 3.73 34.04 -33.55
C PHE A 201 3.13 35.16 -32.69
N ASN A 202 3.55 35.27 -31.43
CA ASN A 202 3.09 36.34 -30.54
C ASN A 202 3.58 37.73 -30.98
N GLU A 203 4.78 37.83 -31.57
CA GLU A 203 5.31 39.06 -32.15
C GLU A 203 4.52 39.48 -33.40
N ALA A 204 4.14 38.53 -34.25
CA ALA A 204 3.35 38.79 -35.47
C ALA A 204 1.88 39.12 -35.15
N TYR A 205 1.29 38.48 -34.13
CA TYR A 205 -0.11 38.63 -33.74
C TYR A 205 -0.28 38.98 -32.26
N PRO A 206 0.14 40.18 -31.82
CA PRO A 206 0.07 40.57 -30.42
C PRO A 206 -1.37 40.59 -29.93
N GLY A 207 -1.62 39.97 -28.78
CA GLY A 207 -2.93 39.90 -28.13
C GLY A 207 -3.75 38.65 -28.44
N VAL A 208 -3.35 37.84 -29.43
CA VAL A 208 -4.01 36.55 -29.72
C VAL A 208 -3.77 35.53 -28.60
N ILE A 209 -2.58 35.52 -28.01
CA ILE A 209 -2.21 34.59 -26.94
C ILE A 209 -2.43 35.24 -25.58
N THR A 210 -3.18 34.57 -24.72
CA THR A 210 -3.41 34.96 -23.33
C THR A 210 -3.22 33.77 -22.40
N HIS A 211 -2.99 34.04 -21.11
CA HIS A 211 -3.03 33.00 -20.07
C HIS A 211 -4.36 33.09 -19.29
N SER A 212 -4.82 31.99 -18.70
CA SER A 212 -6.03 31.91 -17.85
C SER A 212 -6.08 32.97 -16.74
N LYS A 213 -4.93 33.47 -16.28
CA LYS A 213 -4.83 34.61 -15.33
C LYS A 213 -5.51 35.88 -15.85
N GLN A 214 -5.54 36.08 -17.17
CA GLN A 214 -6.11 37.24 -17.86
C GLN A 214 -7.57 37.02 -18.28
N TYR A 215 -8.11 35.80 -18.18
CA TYR A 215 -9.50 35.52 -18.51
C TYR A 215 -10.45 36.19 -17.51
N ARG A 216 -11.55 36.78 -17.98
CA ARG A 216 -12.55 37.46 -17.13
C ARG A 216 -13.98 37.05 -17.41
N THR A 217 -14.34 37.00 -18.69
CA THR A 217 -15.67 36.66 -19.17
C THR A 217 -15.53 35.95 -20.52
N PRO A 218 -16.54 35.18 -20.96
CA PRO A 218 -16.51 34.54 -22.26
C PRO A 218 -16.90 35.49 -23.41
N HIS A 219 -17.57 36.61 -23.12
CA HIS A 219 -18.08 37.56 -24.12
C HIS A 219 -17.06 38.04 -25.17
N PRO A 220 -15.79 38.34 -24.82
CA PRO A 220 -14.77 38.76 -25.80
C PRO A 220 -14.44 37.69 -26.85
N PHE A 221 -14.77 36.42 -26.60
CA PHE A 221 -14.49 35.28 -27.47
C PHE A 221 -15.68 34.93 -28.38
N LYS A 222 -16.73 35.74 -28.34
CA LYS A 222 -17.92 35.52 -29.15
C LYS A 222 -17.57 35.51 -30.63
N ASP A 223 -18.06 34.49 -31.34
CA ASP A 223 -17.80 34.26 -32.77
C ASP A 223 -16.34 34.05 -33.19
N HIS A 224 -15.40 34.02 -32.25
CA HIS A 224 -13.98 33.79 -32.49
C HIS A 224 -13.66 32.29 -32.63
N LYS A 225 -12.63 31.96 -33.43
CA LYS A 225 -12.02 30.63 -33.43
C LYS A 225 -10.99 30.53 -32.32
N VAL A 226 -11.36 29.85 -31.22
CA VAL A 226 -10.56 29.82 -29.99
C VAL A 226 -9.92 28.45 -29.76
N VAL A 227 -8.65 28.48 -29.32
CA VAL A 227 -7.93 27.31 -28.81
C VAL A 227 -7.64 27.48 -27.33
N VAL A 228 -8.14 26.57 -26.49
CA VAL A 228 -7.77 26.47 -25.08
C VAL A 228 -6.72 25.38 -24.91
N ILE A 229 -5.58 25.70 -24.31
CA ILE A 229 -4.46 24.76 -24.11
C ILE A 229 -4.41 24.33 -22.65
N GLY A 230 -4.71 23.07 -22.37
CA GLY A 230 -4.71 22.47 -21.04
C GLY A 230 -6.11 22.20 -20.47
N ASN A 231 -6.31 21.02 -19.88
CA ASN A 231 -7.58 20.52 -19.36
C ASN A 231 -7.60 20.34 -17.83
N GLY A 232 -6.85 21.18 -17.10
CA GLY A 232 -6.99 21.30 -15.64
C GLY A 232 -8.36 21.90 -15.24
N PRO A 233 -8.63 22.07 -13.93
CA PRO A 233 -9.92 22.60 -13.45
C PRO A 233 -10.33 23.91 -14.13
N SER A 234 -9.44 24.92 -14.14
CA SER A 234 -9.71 26.19 -14.83
C SER A 234 -9.81 26.04 -16.34
N GLY A 235 -9.04 25.12 -16.94
CA GLY A 235 -9.04 24.92 -18.40
C GLY A 235 -10.37 24.40 -18.91
N LEU A 236 -10.97 23.44 -18.20
CA LEU A 236 -12.29 22.92 -18.53
C LEU A 236 -13.42 23.94 -18.28
N ASP A 237 -13.37 24.68 -17.17
CA ASP A 237 -14.38 25.72 -16.87
C ASP A 237 -14.32 26.87 -17.89
N ILE A 238 -13.12 27.39 -18.17
CA ILE A 238 -12.94 28.46 -19.17
C ILE A 238 -13.34 27.97 -20.57
N ALA A 239 -12.95 26.75 -20.96
CA ALA A 239 -13.32 26.18 -22.26
C ALA A 239 -14.84 26.03 -22.40
N LEU A 240 -15.53 25.55 -21.35
CA LEU A 240 -16.99 25.47 -21.31
C LEU A 240 -17.64 26.85 -21.49
N GLN A 241 -17.19 27.86 -20.74
CA GLN A 241 -17.75 29.20 -20.82
C GLN A 241 -17.52 29.84 -22.19
N ILE A 242 -16.33 29.70 -22.77
CA ILE A 242 -16.02 30.19 -24.12
C ILE A 242 -16.89 29.48 -25.15
N ASN A 243 -17.01 28.16 -25.07
CA ASN A 243 -17.76 27.35 -26.03
C ASN A 243 -19.26 27.71 -26.07
N GLN A 244 -19.82 28.26 -24.98
CA GLN A 244 -21.21 28.75 -24.93
C GLN A 244 -21.43 30.05 -25.74
N GLU A 245 -20.38 30.81 -26.03
CA GLU A 245 -20.44 32.08 -26.80
C GLU A 245 -19.92 31.92 -28.24
N CYS A 246 -19.17 30.86 -28.54
CA CYS A 246 -18.64 30.62 -29.88
C CYS A 246 -19.67 29.97 -30.82
N THR A 247 -19.73 30.45 -32.08
CA THR A 247 -20.59 29.84 -33.12
C THR A 247 -20.07 28.48 -33.62
N ARG A 248 -18.79 28.18 -33.40
CA ARG A 248 -18.16 26.86 -33.67
C ARG A 248 -17.59 26.30 -32.36
N PRO A 249 -17.51 24.96 -32.21
CA PRO A 249 -16.90 24.37 -31.03
C PRO A 249 -15.48 24.91 -30.80
N ALA A 250 -15.21 25.40 -29.60
CA ALA A 250 -13.86 25.79 -29.19
C ALA A 250 -12.94 24.55 -29.20
N LEU A 251 -11.68 24.74 -29.58
CA LEU A 251 -10.70 23.65 -29.62
C LEU A 251 -10.03 23.51 -28.26
N LEU A 252 -10.04 22.31 -27.67
CA LEU A 252 -9.38 22.02 -26.40
C LEU A 252 -8.15 21.14 -26.65
N SER A 253 -6.95 21.73 -26.62
CA SER A 253 -5.69 21.00 -26.81
C SER A 253 -5.17 20.43 -25.49
N VAL A 254 -4.87 19.13 -25.49
CA VAL A 254 -4.52 18.39 -24.25
C VAL A 254 -3.32 17.47 -24.43
N ARG A 255 -2.56 17.27 -23.34
CA ARG A 255 -1.50 16.24 -23.25
C ARG A 255 -2.06 14.86 -22.90
N HIS A 256 -3.10 14.85 -22.08
CA HIS A 256 -3.79 13.65 -21.60
C HIS A 256 -5.28 13.80 -21.92
N PRO A 257 -5.94 12.75 -22.44
CA PRO A 257 -7.35 12.81 -22.81
C PRO A 257 -8.23 13.27 -21.66
N THR A 258 -9.19 14.15 -21.97
CA THR A 258 -10.22 14.59 -21.03
C THR A 258 -11.23 13.46 -20.81
N PRO A 259 -11.69 13.20 -19.58
CA PRO A 259 -12.76 12.23 -19.34
C PRO A 259 -13.99 12.48 -20.24
N PRO A 260 -14.55 11.46 -20.91
CA PRO A 260 -15.57 11.65 -21.95
C PRO A 260 -16.77 12.50 -21.52
N ASP A 261 -17.25 12.29 -20.32
CA ASP A 261 -18.39 12.98 -19.71
C ASP A 261 -18.11 14.46 -19.45
N ARG A 262 -16.85 14.84 -19.16
CA ARG A 262 -16.44 16.25 -19.02
C ARG A 262 -16.23 16.93 -20.37
N LEU A 263 -15.67 16.20 -21.33
CA LEU A 263 -15.53 16.71 -22.70
C LEU A 263 -16.91 16.92 -23.34
N ALA A 264 -17.83 15.99 -23.14
CA ALA A 264 -19.22 16.14 -23.57
C ALA A 264 -19.92 17.31 -22.88
N HIS A 265 -19.62 17.55 -21.59
CA HIS A 265 -20.17 18.69 -20.86
C HIS A 265 -19.61 20.02 -21.35
N SER A 266 -18.30 20.12 -21.63
CA SER A 266 -17.71 21.36 -22.17
C SER A 266 -18.23 21.65 -23.58
N GLY A 267 -18.54 20.61 -24.35
CA GLY A 267 -18.97 20.71 -25.75
C GLY A 267 -17.86 21.15 -26.71
N CYS A 268 -16.61 21.20 -26.22
CA CYS A 268 -15.44 21.54 -27.00
C CYS A 268 -15.00 20.38 -27.89
N GLU A 269 -14.25 20.69 -28.94
CA GLU A 269 -13.61 19.69 -29.77
C GLU A 269 -12.17 19.45 -29.25
N GLU A 270 -11.92 18.26 -28.70
CA GLU A 270 -10.60 17.90 -28.18
C GLU A 270 -9.57 17.73 -29.30
N ARG A 271 -8.34 18.17 -29.03
CA ARG A 271 -7.18 18.11 -29.92
C ARG A 271 -5.95 17.59 -29.20
N ALA A 272 -5.06 16.96 -29.96
CA ALA A 272 -3.73 16.61 -29.49
C ALA A 272 -2.96 17.86 -29.04
N GLU A 273 -1.86 17.64 -28.33
CA GLU A 273 -0.95 18.70 -27.91
C GLU A 273 -0.44 19.50 -29.12
N VAL A 274 -0.29 20.81 -28.96
CA VAL A 274 0.31 21.70 -29.96
C VAL A 274 1.77 21.30 -30.19
N ASP A 275 2.14 21.16 -31.46
CA ASP A 275 3.49 20.83 -31.90
C ASP A 275 4.24 22.12 -32.32
N GLU A 276 3.60 22.94 -33.17
CA GLU A 276 4.21 24.11 -33.77
C GLU A 276 3.19 25.23 -34.02
N PHE A 277 3.61 26.49 -33.86
CA PHE A 277 2.87 27.67 -34.30
C PHE A 277 3.23 28.04 -35.74
N LEU A 278 2.21 28.26 -36.57
CA LEU A 278 2.34 28.55 -38.00
C LEU A 278 2.05 30.04 -38.24
N VAL A 279 3.11 30.83 -38.35
CA VAL A 279 3.02 32.30 -38.38
C VAL A 279 2.33 32.81 -39.64
N GLU A 280 2.68 32.30 -40.81
CA GLU A 280 2.11 32.79 -42.09
C GLU A 280 0.61 32.51 -42.22
N GLU A 281 0.15 31.40 -41.63
CA GLU A 281 -1.24 30.95 -41.69
C GLU A 281 -2.10 31.41 -40.49
N LYS A 282 -1.53 32.18 -39.56
CA LYS A 282 -2.14 32.51 -38.26
C LYS A 282 -2.75 31.25 -37.60
N GLY A 283 -1.97 30.17 -37.56
CA GLY A 283 -2.43 28.84 -37.21
C GLY A 283 -1.53 28.06 -36.25
N ILE A 284 -1.95 26.83 -35.93
CA ILE A 284 -1.16 25.85 -35.18
C ILE A 284 -1.22 24.48 -35.84
N ARG A 285 -0.14 23.72 -35.68
CA ARG A 285 -0.08 22.29 -35.97
C ARG A 285 -0.12 21.49 -34.68
N PHE A 286 -0.97 20.49 -34.62
CA PHE A 286 -1.02 19.54 -33.51
C PHE A 286 -0.13 18.32 -33.79
N LYS A 287 0.25 17.59 -32.73
CA LYS A 287 1.10 16.39 -32.82
C LYS A 287 0.49 15.23 -33.61
N ASP A 288 -0.82 15.24 -33.84
CA ASP A 288 -1.51 14.27 -34.72
C ASP A 288 -1.41 14.66 -36.22
N GLY A 289 -0.71 15.75 -36.54
CA GLY A 289 -0.52 16.28 -37.88
C GLY A 289 -1.64 17.20 -38.37
N ARG A 290 -2.72 17.37 -37.61
CA ARG A 290 -3.80 18.29 -37.97
C ARG A 290 -3.34 19.74 -37.87
N VAL A 291 -3.74 20.55 -38.84
CA VAL A 291 -3.47 21.99 -38.89
C VAL A 291 -4.77 22.76 -38.74
N GLU A 292 -4.74 23.79 -37.90
CA GLU A 292 -5.83 24.75 -37.75
C GLU A 292 -5.30 26.16 -38.03
N THR A 293 -5.87 26.83 -39.03
CA THR A 293 -5.49 28.19 -39.46
C THR A 293 -6.52 29.22 -39.00
N ASP A 294 -6.22 30.51 -39.23
CA ASP A 294 -7.15 31.61 -38.98
C ASP A 294 -7.67 31.63 -37.53
N ILE A 295 -6.76 31.41 -36.57
CA ILE A 295 -7.09 31.38 -35.14
C ILE A 295 -7.22 32.80 -34.62
N ASP A 296 -8.28 33.08 -33.87
CA ASP A 296 -8.55 34.41 -33.32
C ASP A 296 -7.96 34.57 -31.92
N ASP A 297 -8.09 33.54 -31.06
CA ASP A 297 -7.55 33.56 -29.70
C ASP A 297 -6.98 32.20 -29.27
N ILE A 298 -5.95 32.26 -28.43
CA ILE A 298 -5.32 31.11 -27.79
C ILE A 298 -5.23 31.39 -26.29
N VAL A 299 -5.87 30.56 -25.47
CA VAL A 299 -5.91 30.70 -24.01
C VAL A 299 -5.12 29.56 -23.35
N PHE A 300 -3.96 29.89 -22.80
CA PHE A 300 -3.15 28.95 -22.02
C PHE A 300 -3.74 28.73 -20.63
N CYS A 301 -4.16 27.50 -20.36
CA CYS A 301 -4.62 26.99 -19.08
C CYS A 301 -3.62 25.98 -18.50
N THR A 302 -2.34 26.31 -18.60
CA THR A 302 -1.18 25.44 -18.32
C THR A 302 -0.67 25.51 -16.88
N GLY A 303 -1.30 26.34 -16.03
CA GLY A 303 -1.02 26.42 -14.60
C GLY A 303 -0.05 27.56 -14.24
N PHE A 304 0.55 27.45 -13.07
CA PHE A 304 1.38 28.50 -12.47
C PHE A 304 2.68 27.90 -11.92
N LEU A 305 3.73 28.71 -11.86
CA LEU A 305 5.00 28.37 -11.24
C LEU A 305 5.05 28.82 -9.77
N TYR A 306 5.68 28.03 -8.91
CA TYR A 306 6.11 28.48 -7.60
C TYR A 306 7.21 29.54 -7.77
N GLY A 307 6.98 30.72 -7.21
CA GLY A 307 7.94 31.83 -7.26
C GLY A 307 7.91 32.64 -5.98
N PHE A 308 9.08 32.82 -5.37
CA PHE A 308 9.28 33.63 -4.16
C PHE A 308 10.42 34.62 -4.37
N PRO A 309 10.25 35.64 -5.23
CA PRO A 309 11.33 36.55 -5.60
C PRO A 309 11.91 37.32 -4.40
N PHE A 310 11.12 37.49 -3.33
CA PHE A 310 11.56 38.10 -2.08
C PHE A 310 12.50 37.22 -1.24
N LEU A 311 12.66 35.93 -1.54
CA LEU A 311 13.59 35.01 -0.84
C LEU A 311 14.94 34.85 -1.57
N GLN A 312 15.33 35.80 -2.41
CA GLN A 312 16.60 35.78 -3.16
C GLN A 312 17.86 35.70 -2.28
N ASP A 313 17.75 36.11 -1.02
CA ASP A 313 18.84 36.12 -0.04
C ASP A 313 18.99 34.80 0.74
N LEU A 314 18.12 33.84 0.48
CA LEU A 314 18.22 32.53 1.12
C LEU A 314 19.49 31.84 0.60
N GLY A 315 20.37 31.39 1.51
CA GLY A 315 21.68 30.82 1.17
C GLY A 315 21.64 29.56 0.30
N HIS A 316 20.45 29.01 0.05
CA HIS A 316 20.20 27.88 -0.86
C HIS A 316 18.95 28.14 -1.72
N LYS A 317 18.95 27.56 -2.92
CA LYS A 317 17.81 27.65 -3.85
C LYS A 317 16.73 26.64 -3.47
N ILE A 318 15.61 27.14 -2.95
CA ILE A 318 14.40 26.34 -2.69
C ILE A 318 13.50 26.23 -3.93
N VAL A 319 13.63 27.13 -4.91
CA VAL A 319 12.94 27.07 -6.20
C VAL A 319 13.97 26.89 -7.30
N THR A 320 13.73 25.94 -8.19
CA THR A 320 14.59 25.61 -9.34
C THR A 320 13.88 25.97 -10.64
N THR A 321 13.01 25.10 -11.14
CA THR A 321 12.22 25.26 -12.36
C THR A 321 10.86 25.91 -12.11
N GLY A 322 10.51 26.17 -10.84
CA GLY A 322 9.17 26.64 -10.46
C GLY A 322 8.12 25.56 -10.40
N ARG A 323 8.47 24.29 -10.60
CA ARG A 323 7.52 23.16 -10.58
C ARG A 323 7.31 22.56 -9.18
N GLY A 324 8.20 22.86 -8.24
CA GLY A 324 8.07 22.54 -6.81
C GLY A 324 8.96 23.42 -5.93
N VAL A 325 8.85 23.23 -4.60
CA VAL A 325 9.66 23.89 -3.58
C VAL A 325 10.45 22.84 -2.80
N HIS A 326 11.77 22.95 -2.85
CA HIS A 326 12.72 21.96 -2.37
C HIS A 326 13.22 22.25 -0.95
N GLY A 327 13.76 21.23 -0.30
CA GLY A 327 14.37 21.35 1.02
C GLY A 327 13.37 21.64 2.14
N LEU A 328 12.15 21.11 2.00
CA LEU A 328 11.06 21.23 2.98
C LEU A 328 10.76 19.89 3.66
N TYR A 329 10.37 19.92 4.92
CA TYR A 329 9.81 18.78 5.65
C TYR A 329 8.30 18.88 5.74
N GLN A 330 7.61 17.77 5.42
CA GLN A 330 6.14 17.69 5.32
C GLN A 330 5.56 18.80 4.44
N HIS A 331 6.26 19.25 3.40
CA HIS A 331 5.87 20.42 2.56
C HIS A 331 5.76 21.77 3.30
N ILE A 332 6.10 21.86 4.59
CA ILE A 332 5.87 23.05 5.44
C ILE A 332 7.19 23.69 5.86
N PHE A 333 8.04 22.94 6.56
CA PHE A 333 9.16 23.51 7.30
C PHE A 333 10.41 23.54 6.44
N ASN A 334 11.05 24.70 6.30
CA ASN A 334 12.38 24.74 5.72
C ASN A 334 13.35 23.98 6.62
N ILE A 335 14.04 22.98 6.05
CA ILE A 335 14.86 22.06 6.83
C ILE A 335 16.07 22.76 7.45
N GLN A 336 16.64 23.75 6.76
CA GLN A 336 17.80 24.49 7.25
C GLN A 336 17.40 25.53 8.30
N HIS A 337 16.25 26.17 8.09
CA HIS A 337 15.72 27.22 8.98
C HIS A 337 14.24 26.99 9.29
N PRO A 338 13.88 26.12 10.26
CA PRO A 338 12.48 25.78 10.55
C PRO A 338 11.61 26.94 11.08
N THR A 339 12.19 28.11 11.30
CA THR A 339 11.49 29.38 11.54
C THR A 339 10.93 30.01 10.26
N LEU A 340 11.24 29.46 9.08
CA LEU A 340 10.67 29.81 7.78
C LEU A 340 9.79 28.66 7.27
N VAL A 341 8.49 28.93 7.07
CA VAL A 341 7.49 27.91 6.73
C VAL A 341 6.62 28.29 5.53
N PHE A 342 6.10 27.29 4.81
CA PHE A 342 5.37 27.44 3.55
C PHE A 342 4.02 26.70 3.57
N PRO A 343 2.99 27.20 4.28
CA PRO A 343 1.67 26.58 4.23
C PRO A 343 0.99 26.79 2.87
N GLY A 344 0.23 25.80 2.41
CA GLY A 344 -0.59 25.89 1.21
C GLY A 344 0.15 25.71 -0.12
N LEU A 345 1.28 25.01 -0.12
CA LEU A 345 1.96 24.63 -1.37
C LEU A 345 1.23 23.51 -2.11
N ASN A 346 0.43 22.69 -1.42
CA ASN A 346 -0.10 21.46 -2.01
C ASN A 346 -1.16 21.72 -3.09
N MET A 347 -1.04 21.00 -4.21
CA MET A 347 -1.99 20.97 -5.32
C MET A 347 -2.91 19.76 -5.21
N LYS A 348 -4.09 19.85 -5.84
CA LYS A 348 -5.16 18.83 -5.78
C LYS A 348 -5.67 18.57 -4.35
N ALA A 349 -5.58 19.57 -3.48
CA ALA A 349 -6.04 19.53 -2.10
C ALA A 349 -7.29 20.41 -1.88
N ALA A 350 -8.01 20.19 -0.78
CA ALA A 350 -8.89 21.19 -0.19
C ALA A 350 -8.06 22.23 0.60
N PRO A 351 -7.83 23.43 0.04
CA PRO A 351 -6.72 24.29 0.48
C PRO A 351 -6.94 24.93 1.87
N TRP A 352 -8.17 25.14 2.29
CA TRP A 352 -8.48 25.82 3.55
C TRP A 352 -8.35 24.91 4.77
N PRO A 353 -9.00 23.72 4.82
CA PRO A 353 -8.77 22.80 5.93
C PRO A 353 -7.32 22.32 5.97
N LEU A 354 -6.68 22.11 4.81
CA LEU A 354 -5.25 21.84 4.74
C LEU A 354 -4.43 22.98 5.39
N GLY A 355 -4.74 24.23 5.03
CA GLY A 355 -4.10 25.42 5.58
C GLY A 355 -4.26 25.53 7.10
N GLU A 356 -5.43 25.17 7.65
CA GLU A 356 -5.65 25.12 9.09
C GLU A 356 -4.83 24.03 9.77
N SER A 357 -4.78 22.81 9.21
CA SER A 357 -3.96 21.73 9.77
C SER A 357 -2.47 22.08 9.76
N GLN A 358 -1.98 22.69 8.69
CA GLN A 358 -0.59 23.16 8.60
C GLN A 358 -0.32 24.30 9.59
N ALA A 359 -1.23 25.28 9.69
CA ALA A 359 -1.15 26.38 10.65
C ALA A 359 -1.13 25.89 12.11
N ALA A 360 -1.96 24.91 12.45
CA ALA A 360 -2.00 24.31 13.78
C ALA A 360 -0.67 23.65 14.15
N LEU A 361 -0.08 22.88 13.22
CA LEU A 361 1.22 22.25 13.43
C LEU A 361 2.35 23.28 13.56
N ILE A 362 2.38 24.30 12.69
CA ILE A 362 3.35 25.41 12.78
C ILE A 362 3.29 26.05 14.16
N ALA A 363 2.08 26.43 14.61
CA ALA A 363 1.89 27.09 15.88
C ALA A 363 2.28 26.20 17.07
N ALA A 364 1.96 24.90 17.01
CA ALA A 364 2.32 23.93 18.05
C ALA A 364 3.85 23.71 18.13
N VAL A 365 4.54 23.69 16.98
CA VAL A 365 6.01 23.57 16.91
C VAL A 365 6.70 24.82 17.45
N TRP A 366 6.33 26.00 16.97
CA TRP A 366 6.96 27.26 17.41
C TRP A 366 6.67 27.63 18.86
N SER A 367 5.58 27.12 19.43
CA SER A 367 5.28 27.21 20.87
C SER A 367 5.94 26.11 21.72
N ASN A 368 6.77 25.25 21.11
CA ASN A 368 7.45 24.10 21.74
C ASN A 368 6.51 23.07 22.38
N ASN A 369 5.26 23.02 21.90
CA ASN A 369 4.28 22.03 22.35
C ASN A 369 4.39 20.72 21.54
N VAL A 370 4.93 20.78 20.32
CA VAL A 370 5.26 19.64 19.45
C VAL A 370 6.72 19.77 18.99
N GLU A 371 7.45 18.65 18.94
CA GLU A 371 8.85 18.62 18.50
C GLU A 371 8.95 18.20 17.03
N LEU A 372 9.83 18.85 16.28
CA LEU A 372 10.25 18.38 14.96
C LEU A 372 11.27 17.24 15.12
N PRO A 373 11.29 16.26 14.20
CA PRO A 373 12.34 15.25 14.19
C PRO A 373 13.71 15.86 13.85
N THR A 374 14.78 15.06 13.98
CA THR A 374 16.13 15.55 13.67
C THR A 374 16.26 15.96 12.20
N ARG A 375 17.23 16.83 11.91
CA ARG A 375 17.50 17.32 10.56
C ARG A 375 17.72 16.19 9.57
N GLU A 376 18.42 15.13 9.97
CA GLU A 376 18.69 13.97 9.11
C GLU A 376 17.40 13.23 8.72
N VAL A 377 16.44 13.12 9.64
CA VAL A 377 15.11 12.52 9.37
C VAL A 377 14.31 13.41 8.41
N MET A 378 14.36 14.72 8.61
CA MET A 378 13.70 15.68 7.73
C MET A 378 14.28 15.65 6.30
N GLU A 379 15.61 15.59 6.18
CA GLU A 379 16.32 15.48 4.90
C GLU A 379 16.02 14.17 4.20
N ALA A 380 16.03 13.05 4.92
CA ALA A 380 15.68 11.73 4.38
C ALA A 380 14.23 11.70 3.85
N TRP A 381 13.29 12.34 4.56
CA TRP A 381 11.91 12.49 4.09
C TRP A 381 11.84 13.30 2.80
N SER A 382 12.49 14.46 2.75
CA SER A 382 12.49 15.34 1.57
C SER A 382 13.11 14.65 0.35
N GLN A 383 14.24 13.95 0.53
CA GLN A 383 14.90 13.22 -0.56
C GLN A 383 14.07 12.06 -1.08
N THR A 384 13.32 11.39 -0.19
CA THR A 384 12.41 10.31 -0.59
C THR A 384 11.28 10.84 -1.46
N LEU A 385 10.66 11.96 -1.05
CA LEU A 385 9.63 12.64 -1.83
C LEU A 385 10.16 13.08 -3.21
N GLU A 386 11.33 13.73 -3.24
CA GLU A 386 11.96 14.18 -4.50
C GLU A 386 12.26 13.02 -5.45
N LYS A 387 12.73 11.88 -4.91
CA LYS A 387 12.99 10.68 -5.71
C LYS A 387 11.71 10.05 -6.26
N GLN A 388 10.60 10.15 -5.53
CA GLN A 388 9.32 9.55 -5.90
C GLN A 388 8.55 10.41 -6.91
N GLU A 389 8.46 11.71 -6.65
CA GLU A 389 7.56 12.63 -7.37
C GLU A 389 8.27 13.50 -8.42
N GLY A 390 9.61 13.53 -8.43
CA GLY A 390 10.38 14.37 -9.34
C GLY A 390 10.00 15.85 -9.20
N ASP A 391 9.66 16.50 -10.31
CA ASP A 391 9.35 17.94 -10.35
C ASP A 391 7.96 18.32 -9.80
N VAL A 392 7.08 17.37 -9.42
CA VAL A 392 5.71 17.64 -8.93
C VAL A 392 5.51 17.37 -7.43
N LEU A 393 6.51 17.77 -6.62
CA LEU A 393 6.64 17.49 -5.18
C LEU A 393 5.40 17.74 -4.30
N HIS A 394 4.54 18.68 -4.67
CA HIS A 394 3.41 19.11 -3.84
C HIS A 394 2.06 18.66 -4.38
N ALA A 395 2.01 17.78 -5.39
CA ALA A 395 0.75 17.31 -5.96
C ALA A 395 0.25 16.05 -5.25
N PHE A 396 -0.94 16.12 -4.65
CA PHE A 396 -1.55 14.96 -4.01
C PHE A 396 -2.30 14.03 -4.98
N GLY A 397 -2.31 12.74 -4.66
CA GLY A 397 -3.16 11.73 -5.26
C GLY A 397 -4.63 11.82 -4.78
N PRO A 398 -5.53 10.97 -5.33
CA PRO A 398 -6.93 10.94 -4.90
C PRO A 398 -7.08 10.69 -3.39
N ASN A 399 -7.83 11.55 -2.71
CA ASN A 399 -8.11 11.53 -1.25
C ASN A 399 -6.88 11.61 -0.32
N GLU A 400 -5.68 11.81 -0.86
CA GLU A 400 -4.47 11.92 -0.05
C GLU A 400 -4.46 13.19 0.80
N ASP A 401 -5.12 14.26 0.35
CA ASP A 401 -5.29 15.50 1.12
C ASP A 401 -6.04 15.28 2.43
N GLY A 402 -7.14 14.52 2.41
CA GLY A 402 -7.89 14.16 3.61
C GLY A 402 -7.08 13.32 4.60
N HIS A 403 -6.32 12.34 4.10
CA HIS A 403 -5.42 11.54 4.95
C HIS A 403 -4.28 12.37 5.53
N TYR A 404 -3.74 13.30 4.75
CA TYR A 404 -2.68 14.20 5.20
C TYR A 404 -3.21 15.21 6.24
N ILE A 405 -4.42 15.75 6.07
CA ILE A 405 -5.13 16.58 7.07
C ILE A 405 -5.27 15.81 8.39
N ASN A 406 -5.77 14.57 8.35
CA ASN A 406 -5.94 13.74 9.55
C ASN A 406 -4.61 13.40 10.21
N LYS A 407 -3.56 13.14 9.42
CA LYS A 407 -2.21 12.91 9.94
C LYS A 407 -1.65 14.14 10.67
N LEU A 408 -1.83 15.33 10.11
CA LEU A 408 -1.41 16.58 10.76
C LEU A 408 -2.23 16.85 12.03
N HIS A 409 -3.53 16.58 11.99
CA HIS A 409 -4.39 16.62 13.16
C HIS A 409 -3.84 15.71 14.27
N ASP A 410 -3.65 14.43 13.99
CA ASP A 410 -3.18 13.46 14.99
C ASP A 410 -1.83 13.86 15.59
N TRP A 411 -0.95 14.45 14.77
CA TRP A 411 0.33 14.96 15.25
C TRP A 411 0.16 16.17 16.18
N VAL A 412 -0.68 17.15 15.82
CA VAL A 412 -1.00 18.28 16.70
C VAL A 412 -1.66 17.80 18.00
N MET A 413 -2.46 16.74 17.96
CA MET A 413 -3.08 16.17 19.17
C MET A 413 -2.09 15.52 20.14
N THR A 414 -0.83 15.33 19.74
CA THR A 414 0.27 14.97 20.66
C THR A 414 0.82 16.15 21.48
N ALA A 415 0.38 17.38 21.16
CA ALA A 415 0.90 18.59 21.77
C ALA A 415 0.66 18.62 23.28
N LYS A 416 1.67 19.09 24.03
CA LYS A 416 1.55 19.33 25.49
C LYS A 416 0.39 20.28 25.81
N ARG A 417 0.14 21.25 24.92
CA ARG A 417 -1.01 22.16 24.95
C ARG A 417 -1.63 22.22 23.55
N PRO A 418 -2.86 21.74 23.36
CA PRO A 418 -3.43 21.52 22.03
C PRO A 418 -3.78 22.80 21.26
N GLY A 419 -3.88 23.96 21.92
CA GLY A 419 -4.25 25.21 21.26
C GLY A 419 -5.65 25.14 20.63
N LYS A 420 -5.82 25.70 19.43
CA LYS A 420 -7.02 25.52 18.60
C LYS A 420 -6.89 24.18 17.85
N GLU A 421 -7.95 23.37 17.89
CA GLU A 421 -7.99 22.06 17.24
C GLU A 421 -8.01 22.21 15.71
N PRO A 422 -7.14 21.49 14.96
CA PRO A 422 -7.17 21.48 13.50
C PRO A 422 -8.34 20.64 12.95
N PRO A 423 -8.69 20.77 11.66
CA PRO A 423 -9.72 19.95 11.05
C PRO A 423 -9.35 18.46 11.07
N TYR A 424 -10.39 17.64 11.26
CA TYR A 424 -10.37 16.20 11.07
C TYR A 424 -11.49 15.79 10.10
N TRP A 425 -11.14 15.01 9.08
CA TRP A 425 -12.09 14.51 8.09
C TRP A 425 -12.59 13.13 8.48
N ASN A 426 -13.88 13.08 8.79
CA ASN A 426 -14.64 11.85 9.01
C ASN A 426 -15.05 11.20 7.67
N ASP A 427 -15.73 10.06 7.73
CA ASP A 427 -16.18 9.32 6.54
C ASP A 427 -17.07 10.16 5.62
N GLU A 428 -17.85 11.09 6.17
CA GLU A 428 -18.70 12.00 5.40
C GLU A 428 -17.88 13.00 4.57
N LEU A 429 -16.94 13.71 5.19
CA LEU A 429 -16.06 14.64 4.47
C LEU A 429 -15.18 13.90 3.46
N MET A 430 -14.71 12.70 3.80
CA MET A 430 -13.98 11.82 2.89
C MET A 430 -14.84 11.39 1.68
N TRP A 431 -16.11 11.05 1.92
CA TRP A 431 -17.06 10.73 0.86
C TRP A 431 -17.36 11.95 -0.02
N GLN A 432 -17.73 13.08 0.57
CA GLN A 432 -18.00 14.34 -0.14
C GLN A 432 -16.80 14.73 -1.00
N ARG A 433 -15.58 14.59 -0.45
CA ARG A 433 -14.33 14.81 -1.19
C ARG A 433 -14.16 13.82 -2.34
N SER A 434 -14.54 12.56 -2.17
CA SER A 434 -14.38 11.53 -3.20
C SER A 434 -15.36 11.68 -4.37
N VAL A 435 -16.57 12.18 -4.10
CA VAL A 435 -17.63 12.35 -5.11
C VAL A 435 -17.69 13.77 -5.70
N PHE A 436 -16.83 14.69 -5.24
CA PHE A 436 -16.91 16.11 -5.57
C PHE A 436 -16.95 16.43 -7.08
N LEU A 437 -16.29 15.62 -7.91
CA LEU A 437 -16.28 15.79 -9.37
C LEU A 437 -17.62 15.42 -10.00
N GLU A 438 -18.24 14.33 -9.51
CA GLU A 438 -19.59 13.95 -9.92
C GLU A 438 -20.60 14.97 -9.42
N ALA A 439 -20.47 15.37 -8.15
CA ALA A 439 -21.31 16.39 -7.54
C ALA A 439 -21.25 17.71 -8.34
N LYS A 440 -20.05 18.13 -8.76
CA LYS A 440 -19.85 19.32 -9.58
C LYS A 440 -20.57 19.18 -10.93
N SER A 441 -20.39 18.05 -11.62
CA SER A 441 -21.06 17.82 -12.91
C SER A 441 -22.59 17.83 -12.79
N ARG A 442 -23.15 17.25 -11.72
CA ARG A 442 -24.60 17.26 -11.49
C ARG A 442 -25.12 18.66 -11.14
N PHE A 443 -24.40 19.37 -10.27
CA PHE A 443 -24.66 20.77 -9.94
C PHE A 443 -24.71 21.65 -11.21
N GLU A 444 -23.74 21.50 -12.12
CA GLU A 444 -23.70 22.24 -13.39
C GLU A 444 -24.87 21.87 -14.31
N LYS A 445 -25.17 20.57 -14.46
CA LYS A 445 -26.30 20.09 -15.27
C LYS A 445 -27.67 20.56 -14.76
N LEU A 446 -27.79 20.76 -13.44
CA LEU A 446 -29.00 21.28 -12.79
C LEU A 446 -29.04 22.82 -12.75
N GLY A 447 -28.15 23.49 -13.49
CA GLY A 447 -28.15 24.94 -13.67
C GLY A 447 -27.50 25.71 -12.53
N CYS A 448 -26.59 25.08 -11.77
CA CYS A 448 -25.80 25.70 -10.72
C CYS A 448 -26.64 26.35 -9.59
N LYS A 449 -27.73 25.69 -9.18
CA LYS A 449 -28.65 26.22 -8.16
C LYS A 449 -28.68 25.43 -6.86
N ALA A 450 -28.26 24.17 -6.89
CA ALA A 450 -28.36 23.31 -5.72
C ALA A 450 -27.50 23.82 -4.55
N GLN A 451 -28.05 23.74 -3.34
CA GLN A 451 -27.43 24.15 -2.09
C GLN A 451 -26.90 22.96 -1.29
N THR A 452 -27.40 21.76 -1.55
CA THR A 452 -27.03 20.54 -0.82
C THR A 452 -26.74 19.38 -1.77
N PHE A 453 -26.13 18.31 -1.25
CA PHE A 453 -25.88 17.09 -2.04
C PHE A 453 -27.18 16.37 -2.40
N GLU A 454 -28.19 16.40 -1.53
CA GLU A 454 -29.52 15.81 -1.76
C GLU A 454 -30.20 16.42 -2.99
N GLU A 455 -30.11 17.74 -3.17
CA GLU A 455 -30.70 18.46 -4.31
C GLU A 455 -30.06 18.11 -5.67
N ILE A 456 -28.91 17.44 -5.66
CA ILE A 456 -28.25 16.90 -6.85
C ILE A 456 -28.28 15.36 -6.90
N ASP A 457 -29.20 14.76 -6.16
CA ASP A 457 -29.44 13.31 -6.06
C ASP A 457 -28.19 12.53 -5.61
N LEU A 458 -27.35 13.13 -4.75
CA LEU A 458 -26.21 12.48 -4.12
C LEU A 458 -26.43 12.48 -2.60
N GLU A 459 -26.45 11.31 -1.99
CA GLU A 459 -26.57 11.20 -0.54
C GLU A 459 -25.48 10.25 -0.02
N LEU A 460 -24.96 10.58 1.15
CA LEU A 460 -24.16 9.64 1.92
C LEU A 460 -25.15 8.62 2.48
N GLU A 461 -25.07 7.35 2.06
CA GLU A 461 -25.91 6.29 2.61
C GLU A 461 -25.48 5.96 4.06
N VAL A 462 -25.87 6.83 5.01
CA VAL A 462 -25.75 6.63 6.45
C VAL A 462 -27.01 5.94 6.95
N GLY A 463 -26.87 4.75 7.55
CA GLY A 463 -28.02 4.00 8.05
C GLY A 463 -28.77 4.68 9.19
N THR A 464 -29.95 5.25 8.91
CA THR A 464 -31.16 5.39 9.78
C THR A 464 -32.27 5.98 8.88
N ALA A 465 -33.53 5.51 8.77
CA ALA A 465 -34.48 5.16 9.81
C ALA A 465 -35.52 4.10 9.38
N ILE A 466 -35.87 3.30 10.38
CA ILE A 466 -37.03 2.45 10.58
C ILE A 466 -38.35 3.16 10.23
N ASN A 467 -39.31 2.42 9.63
CA ASN A 467 -40.73 2.73 9.36
C ASN A 467 -41.17 3.06 7.92
N ILE A 468 -40.94 2.20 6.92
CA ILE A 468 -41.89 2.03 5.80
C ILE A 468 -41.91 0.58 5.32
N TYR A 469 -42.40 -0.35 6.14
CA TYR A 469 -42.90 -1.65 5.66
C TYR A 469 -44.08 -2.10 6.52
N LEU A 470 -45.17 -1.33 6.46
CA LEU A 470 -46.51 -1.81 6.78
C LEU A 470 -47.46 -1.35 5.66
N SER A 471 -47.38 -1.99 4.51
CA SER A 471 -48.55 -2.11 3.63
C SER A 471 -48.49 -3.44 2.89
N LYS A 472 -49.51 -4.24 3.17
CA LYS A 472 -49.82 -5.54 2.59
C LYS A 472 -49.93 -5.44 1.06
N GLU A 473 -49.26 -6.33 0.33
CA GLU A 473 -49.89 -7.33 -0.54
C GLU A 473 -48.82 -8.22 -1.23
N PRO A 474 -48.99 -9.56 -1.27
CA PRO A 474 -48.05 -10.46 -1.93
C PRO A 474 -48.38 -10.57 -3.43
N VAL A 475 -47.48 -10.07 -4.28
CA VAL A 475 -47.50 -10.36 -5.73
C VAL A 475 -47.00 -11.78 -5.95
N LYS A 476 -47.89 -12.66 -6.39
CA LYS A 476 -47.58 -14.03 -6.87
C LYS A 476 -46.66 -13.95 -8.08
N ILE A 477 -45.43 -14.43 -7.96
CA ILE A 477 -44.58 -14.78 -9.10
C ILE A 477 -44.65 -16.30 -9.28
N LEU A 478 -45.13 -16.70 -10.46
CA LEU A 478 -45.32 -18.06 -10.92
C LEU A 478 -43.98 -18.81 -10.98
N ALA A 479 -43.89 -19.91 -10.24
CA ALA A 479 -42.83 -20.90 -10.41
C ALA A 479 -42.99 -21.60 -11.76
N MET A 480 -42.00 -21.49 -12.64
CA MET A 480 -41.82 -22.40 -13.77
C MET A 480 -40.83 -23.49 -13.35
N SER A 481 -41.30 -24.73 -13.39
CA SER A 481 -40.57 -25.96 -13.06
C SER A 481 -39.42 -26.24 -14.04
N PRO A 482 -38.29 -26.81 -13.59
CA PRO A 482 -37.28 -27.36 -14.48
C PRO A 482 -37.71 -28.77 -14.94
N SER A 483 -37.94 -28.93 -16.25
CA SER A 483 -38.12 -30.24 -16.87
C SER A 483 -36.77 -30.76 -17.41
N THR A 484 -36.36 -31.90 -16.84
CA THR A 484 -35.77 -33.08 -17.51
C THR A 484 -34.51 -32.89 -18.38
N ILE A 485 -33.35 -33.24 -17.81
CA ILE A 485 -32.32 -34.00 -18.52
C ILE A 485 -31.95 -35.16 -17.58
N ASP A 486 -32.25 -36.37 -18.02
CA ASP A 486 -32.04 -37.60 -17.27
C ASP A 486 -30.94 -38.43 -17.93
N ASP A 487 -30.16 -39.04 -17.05
CA ASP A 487 -29.45 -40.32 -17.13
C ASP A 487 -28.68 -40.74 -18.39
N THR A 488 -27.35 -40.84 -18.23
CA THR A 488 -26.67 -42.15 -18.31
C THR A 488 -25.43 -42.17 -17.42
N ALA A 489 -25.55 -42.71 -16.20
CA ALA A 489 -24.43 -43.17 -15.38
C ALA A 489 -24.79 -44.52 -14.78
N ALA A 490 -24.19 -45.58 -15.30
CA ALA A 490 -24.29 -46.92 -14.74
C ALA A 490 -22.94 -47.61 -14.81
N VAL A 491 -22.70 -48.40 -13.75
CA VAL A 491 -21.62 -49.39 -13.55
C VAL A 491 -20.32 -48.79 -12.96
N TYR A 492 -20.20 -48.78 -11.63
CA TYR A 492 -19.50 -49.82 -10.86
C TYR A 492 -19.72 -49.68 -9.34
N GLY A 493 -20.07 -50.78 -8.68
CA GLY A 493 -19.59 -51.16 -7.34
C GLY A 493 -20.27 -50.55 -6.11
N ALA A 494 -21.03 -51.37 -5.39
CA ALA A 494 -21.80 -51.03 -4.20
C ALA A 494 -20.95 -50.72 -2.94
N ALA A 495 -21.25 -49.61 -2.27
CA ALA A 495 -21.06 -49.40 -0.84
C ALA A 495 -22.16 -48.45 -0.32
N ALA A 496 -22.74 -48.82 0.84
CA ALA A 496 -23.80 -48.18 1.62
C ALA A 496 -24.37 -46.81 1.16
N SER A 497 -25.71 -46.70 1.04
CA SER A 497 -26.42 -45.43 0.85
C SER A 497 -25.93 -44.37 1.86
N PRO A 498 -25.37 -43.24 1.40
CA PRO A 498 -24.88 -42.21 2.31
C PRO A 498 -26.09 -41.54 3.00
N LYS A 499 -26.10 -41.54 4.33
CA LYS A 499 -26.93 -40.59 5.09
C LYS A 499 -26.64 -39.19 4.54
N ALA A 500 -27.67 -38.42 4.24
CA ALA A 500 -27.50 -37.03 3.83
C ALA A 500 -26.69 -36.28 4.89
N LEU A 501 -25.60 -35.62 4.49
CA LEU A 501 -24.76 -34.81 5.38
C LEU A 501 -25.60 -33.67 6.00
N PRO A 502 -25.34 -33.27 7.26
CA PRO A 502 -25.99 -32.11 7.87
C PRO A 502 -25.50 -30.80 7.21
N PRO A 503 -26.28 -29.70 7.23
CA PRO A 503 -25.76 -28.38 6.88
C PRO A 503 -24.66 -27.94 7.87
N PRO A 504 -23.75 -27.04 7.46
CA PRO A 504 -22.79 -26.44 8.39
C PRO A 504 -23.52 -25.63 9.47
N LYS A 505 -22.84 -25.34 10.58
CA LYS A 505 -23.39 -24.49 11.65
C LYS A 505 -23.48 -23.04 11.19
N ASP A 506 -24.53 -22.36 11.68
CA ASP A 506 -24.64 -20.91 11.60
C ASP A 506 -23.58 -20.28 12.52
N LEU A 507 -22.67 -19.51 11.94
CA LEU A 507 -21.59 -18.80 12.64
C LEU A 507 -21.87 -17.29 12.76
N SER A 508 -23.07 -16.84 12.40
CA SER A 508 -23.40 -15.42 12.31
C SER A 508 -23.27 -14.70 13.64
N HIS A 509 -23.43 -15.38 14.78
CA HIS A 509 -23.22 -14.78 16.10
C HIS A 509 -21.76 -14.35 16.32
N LEU A 510 -20.79 -15.00 15.67
CA LEU A 510 -19.36 -14.67 15.74
C LEU A 510 -18.94 -13.51 14.81
N PHE A 511 -19.79 -13.12 13.85
CA PHE A 511 -19.47 -12.01 12.97
C PHE A 511 -19.45 -10.67 13.72
N SER A 512 -18.52 -9.81 13.32
CA SER A 512 -18.42 -8.43 13.81
C SER A 512 -19.73 -7.67 13.55
N VAL A 513 -20.00 -6.66 14.36
CA VAL A 513 -21.15 -5.78 14.17
C VAL A 513 -21.10 -5.14 12.78
N VAL A 514 -19.92 -4.68 12.38
CA VAL A 514 -19.69 -4.10 11.05
C VAL A 514 -20.09 -5.09 9.96
N THR A 515 -19.63 -6.35 10.03
CA THR A 515 -19.94 -7.38 9.03
C THR A 515 -21.43 -7.69 8.94
N LYS A 516 -22.12 -7.79 10.09
CA LYS A 516 -23.57 -8.01 10.13
C LYS A 516 -24.35 -6.90 9.43
N ASN A 517 -23.85 -5.67 9.52
CA ASN A 517 -24.47 -4.48 8.93
C ASN A 517 -24.18 -4.32 7.43
N ARG A 518 -23.30 -5.15 6.83
CA ARG A 518 -22.99 -5.06 5.39
C ARG A 518 -24.14 -5.60 4.54
N ASN A 519 -24.63 -4.76 3.64
CA ASN A 519 -25.65 -5.12 2.65
C ASN A 519 -25.04 -5.39 1.27
N PRO A 520 -25.67 -6.23 0.43
CA PRO A 520 -25.26 -6.42 -0.97
C PRO A 520 -25.33 -5.11 -1.77
N SER A 521 -24.34 -4.86 -2.62
CA SER A 521 -24.37 -3.72 -3.54
C SER A 521 -25.55 -3.80 -4.52
N ALA A 522 -26.45 -2.82 -4.48
CA ALA A 522 -27.59 -2.70 -5.39
C ALA A 522 -27.12 -2.55 -6.86
N VAL A 523 -26.04 -1.80 -7.10
CA VAL A 523 -25.46 -1.62 -8.44
C VAL A 523 -24.94 -2.94 -9.00
N LYS A 524 -24.18 -3.72 -8.21
CA LYS A 524 -23.66 -5.03 -8.66
C LYS A 524 -24.78 -6.05 -8.85
N ALA A 525 -25.92 -5.91 -8.18
CA ALA A 525 -27.08 -6.76 -8.41
C ALA A 525 -27.65 -6.65 -9.84
N PHE A 526 -27.36 -5.56 -10.58
CA PHE A 526 -27.75 -5.43 -11.99
C PHE A 526 -26.92 -6.31 -12.94
N TYR A 527 -25.74 -6.77 -12.54
CA TYR A 527 -24.85 -7.55 -13.42
C TYR A 527 -25.49 -8.85 -13.91
N LYS A 528 -26.46 -9.41 -13.17
CA LYS A 528 -27.24 -10.58 -13.61
C LYS A 528 -28.09 -10.29 -14.85
N PHE A 529 -28.62 -9.07 -14.98
CA PHE A 529 -29.43 -8.67 -16.15
C PHE A 529 -28.56 -8.45 -17.38
N MET A 530 -27.30 -8.03 -17.20
CA MET A 530 -26.34 -7.84 -18.30
C MET A 530 -26.00 -9.16 -19.03
N ARG A 531 -26.32 -10.32 -18.43
CA ARG A 531 -26.18 -11.63 -19.08
C ARG A 531 -27.32 -11.94 -20.07
N ILE A 532 -28.38 -11.13 -20.11
CA ILE A 532 -29.49 -11.30 -21.04
C ILE A 532 -28.98 -10.97 -22.45
N PRO A 533 -29.02 -11.92 -23.41
CA PRO A 533 -28.55 -11.66 -24.77
C PRO A 533 -29.30 -10.49 -25.42
N GLY A 534 -28.56 -9.57 -26.06
CA GLY A 534 -29.13 -8.40 -26.75
C GLY A 534 -29.57 -7.25 -25.84
N ILE A 535 -29.36 -7.34 -24.53
CA ILE A 535 -29.70 -6.24 -23.61
C ILE A 535 -28.79 -5.03 -23.86
N SER A 536 -29.40 -3.85 -24.01
CA SER A 536 -28.64 -2.59 -23.98
C SER A 536 -28.39 -2.22 -22.53
N ASN A 537 -27.11 -2.10 -22.14
CA ASN A 537 -26.74 -1.74 -20.79
C ASN A 537 -26.53 -0.22 -20.66
N PHE A 538 -27.53 0.47 -20.12
CA PHE A 538 -27.45 1.87 -19.71
C PHE A 538 -27.40 2.05 -18.18
N ALA A 539 -27.35 0.95 -17.42
CA ALA A 539 -27.50 0.97 -15.97
C ALA A 539 -26.16 1.06 -15.22
N GLY A 540 -25.12 0.35 -15.69
CA GLY A 540 -23.81 0.34 -15.05
C GLY A 540 -22.83 1.31 -15.72
N GLY A 541 -22.03 2.02 -14.92
CA GLY A 541 -20.92 2.87 -15.37
C GLY A 541 -19.70 2.10 -15.89
N MET A 542 -19.93 1.08 -16.71
CA MET A 542 -18.89 0.24 -17.30
C MET A 542 -18.40 0.87 -18.61
N PRO A 543 -17.12 1.28 -18.73
CA PRO A 543 -16.59 1.89 -19.95
C PRO A 543 -16.71 0.95 -21.15
N ASN A 544 -16.90 1.52 -22.33
CA ASN A 544 -16.88 0.72 -23.56
C ASN A 544 -15.52 0.05 -23.74
N VAL A 545 -15.51 -1.23 -24.12
CA VAL A 545 -14.29 -2.02 -24.32
C VAL A 545 -13.29 -1.39 -25.30
N LYS A 546 -13.78 -0.58 -26.25
CA LYS A 546 -12.94 0.14 -27.22
C LYS A 546 -12.03 1.18 -26.56
N TYR A 547 -12.38 1.67 -25.38
CA TYR A 547 -11.58 2.66 -24.65
C TYR A 547 -10.40 2.05 -23.89
N PHE A 548 -10.32 0.72 -23.81
CA PHE A 548 -9.19 0.06 -23.20
C PHE A 548 -8.00 0.02 -24.18
N PRO A 549 -6.83 0.62 -23.83
CA PRO A 549 -5.72 0.82 -24.77
C PRO A 549 -4.82 -0.42 -24.94
N PHE A 550 -5.36 -1.62 -24.67
CA PHE A 550 -4.63 -2.88 -24.75
C PHE A 550 -5.35 -3.81 -25.71
N ASP A 551 -4.72 -4.10 -26.85
CA ASP A 551 -5.29 -4.97 -27.88
C ASP A 551 -4.88 -6.43 -27.72
N THR A 552 -3.74 -6.69 -27.07
CA THR A 552 -3.27 -8.02 -26.70
C THR A 552 -2.44 -7.96 -25.42
N LEU A 553 -2.36 -9.09 -24.73
CA LEU A 553 -1.44 -9.30 -23.62
C LEU A 553 -0.70 -10.61 -23.83
N GLU A 554 0.61 -10.58 -23.71
CA GLU A 554 1.46 -11.72 -24.03
C GLU A 554 2.49 -11.97 -22.94
N ALA A 555 2.83 -13.24 -22.76
CA ALA A 555 3.91 -13.65 -21.87
C ALA A 555 4.60 -14.91 -22.40
N GLN A 556 5.88 -15.08 -22.03
CA GLN A 556 6.55 -16.38 -22.10
C GLN A 556 6.44 -17.04 -20.73
N ILE A 557 5.91 -18.26 -20.70
CA ILE A 557 5.74 -19.06 -19.49
C ILE A 557 6.68 -20.27 -19.50
N SER A 558 7.12 -20.70 -18.33
CA SER A 558 7.93 -21.92 -18.20
C SER A 558 7.09 -23.16 -18.51
N ASN A 559 7.72 -24.21 -19.02
CA ASN A 559 7.09 -25.52 -19.11
C ASN A 559 6.84 -26.08 -17.68
N PRO A 560 5.69 -26.72 -17.40
CA PRO A 560 5.44 -27.45 -16.15
C PRO A 560 6.56 -28.41 -15.73
N ASP A 561 7.26 -29.01 -16.69
CA ASP A 561 8.35 -29.95 -16.46
C ASP A 561 9.69 -29.29 -16.10
N ARG A 562 9.70 -27.98 -15.80
CA ARG A 562 10.91 -27.20 -15.48
C ARG A 562 11.78 -27.84 -14.39
N TRP A 563 11.16 -28.44 -13.39
CA TRP A 563 11.86 -29.08 -12.27
C TRP A 563 11.47 -30.54 -12.13
N GLU A 564 12.44 -31.36 -11.76
CA GLU A 564 12.23 -32.77 -11.46
C GLU A 564 11.46 -32.92 -10.13
N PRO A 565 10.37 -33.70 -10.10
CA PRO A 565 9.68 -34.11 -8.88
C PRO A 565 10.61 -34.80 -7.90
N SER A 566 10.30 -34.70 -6.61
CA SER A 566 10.83 -35.63 -5.61
C SER A 566 9.83 -36.76 -5.36
N PRO A 567 10.27 -37.91 -4.81
CA PRO A 567 9.36 -39.01 -4.48
C PRO A 567 8.23 -38.57 -3.54
N ASN A 568 7.05 -39.18 -3.64
CA ASN A 568 5.88 -38.81 -2.82
C ASN A 568 5.89 -39.49 -1.44
N TYR A 569 6.64 -40.58 -1.29
CA TYR A 569 6.69 -41.36 -0.06
C TYR A 569 8.14 -41.64 0.38
N PRO A 570 8.42 -41.70 1.71
CA PRO A 570 9.77 -41.94 2.23
C PRO A 570 10.42 -43.25 1.74
N ASP A 571 9.63 -44.31 1.50
CA ASP A 571 10.10 -45.61 1.02
C ASP A 571 10.58 -45.60 -0.43
N GLN A 572 10.30 -44.53 -1.17
CA GLN A 572 10.75 -44.32 -2.55
C GLN A 572 12.06 -43.53 -2.64
N VAL A 573 12.58 -43.05 -1.51
CA VAL A 573 13.80 -42.25 -1.47
C VAL A 573 15.01 -43.19 -1.53
N GLU A 574 15.85 -43.04 -2.55
CA GLU A 574 17.10 -43.80 -2.65
C GLU A 574 18.08 -43.38 -1.53
N PRO A 575 18.74 -44.33 -0.83
CA PRO A 575 19.78 -44.00 0.14
C PRO A 575 20.94 -43.29 -0.56
N LEU A 576 21.37 -42.14 -0.03
CA LEU A 576 22.54 -41.42 -0.54
C LEU A 576 23.77 -42.35 -0.49
N THR A 577 24.27 -42.76 -1.66
CA THR A 577 25.61 -43.35 -1.77
C THR A 577 26.63 -42.27 -1.42
N GLN A 578 27.50 -42.56 -0.46
CA GLN A 578 28.54 -41.66 0.04
C GLN A 578 29.35 -41.01 -1.09
N THR A 579 29.14 -39.73 -1.39
CA THR A 579 30.13 -38.89 -2.08
C THR A 579 29.89 -37.40 -1.84
N LEU A 580 30.15 -36.93 -0.61
CA LEU A 580 30.35 -35.50 -0.31
C LEU A 580 31.82 -35.20 0.06
N SER A 581 32.75 -36.08 -0.33
CA SER A 581 34.16 -35.99 0.06
C SER A 581 35.11 -35.41 -1.00
N SER A 582 34.64 -34.91 -2.15
CA SER A 582 35.53 -34.46 -3.24
C SER A 582 35.35 -33.01 -3.73
N SER A 583 34.40 -32.22 -3.23
CA SER A 583 34.13 -30.88 -3.79
C SER A 583 34.38 -29.68 -2.87
N ILE A 584 34.85 -29.87 -1.62
CA ILE A 584 35.24 -28.74 -0.75
C ILE A 584 36.77 -28.56 -0.78
N GLY A 585 37.26 -28.03 -1.90
CA GLY A 585 38.59 -27.42 -1.99
C GLY A 585 38.49 -25.93 -1.69
N ILE A 586 38.46 -25.54 -0.41
CA ILE A 586 38.69 -24.15 0.00
C ILE A 586 40.05 -24.10 0.67
N THR A 587 41.06 -23.71 -0.10
CA THR A 587 42.39 -23.36 0.42
C THR A 587 42.31 -22.03 1.16
N GLU A 588 42.79 -22.00 2.40
CA GLU A 588 43.04 -20.80 3.17
C GLU A 588 44.15 -19.95 2.52
N GLY A 589 43.81 -18.72 2.12
CA GLY A 589 44.76 -17.62 1.88
C GLY A 589 45.58 -17.64 0.58
N GLY A 590 45.55 -16.53 -0.15
CA GLY A 590 46.54 -16.18 -1.18
C GLY A 590 45.95 -15.44 -2.38
N ASP A 591 46.40 -14.20 -2.59
CA ASP A 591 46.30 -13.49 -3.86
C ASP A 591 46.87 -14.37 -4.99
N ASP A 592 46.10 -14.63 -6.06
CA ASP A 592 46.60 -14.46 -7.43
C ASP A 592 45.53 -14.66 -8.51
N GLN A 593 45.64 -13.85 -9.55
CA GLN A 593 44.91 -14.00 -10.81
C GLN A 593 45.35 -15.25 -11.55
N THR A 594 44.50 -16.26 -11.73
CA THR A 594 44.53 -17.13 -12.92
C THR A 594 43.18 -17.81 -13.18
N SER A 595 42.75 -17.75 -14.45
CA SER A 595 41.61 -18.45 -15.00
C SER A 595 41.77 -19.98 -14.92
N SER A 596 40.90 -20.68 -14.20
CA SER A 596 40.82 -22.15 -14.20
C SER A 596 39.56 -22.65 -14.91
N LYS A 597 39.75 -23.72 -15.69
CA LYS A 597 38.77 -24.35 -16.58
C LYS A 597 37.67 -25.05 -15.78
N ALA A 598 36.42 -24.89 -16.22
CA ALA A 598 35.23 -25.50 -15.63
C ALA A 598 35.25 -27.05 -15.67
N ASP A 599 34.78 -27.66 -14.59
CA ASP A 599 34.56 -29.09 -14.41
C ASP A 599 33.49 -29.62 -15.41
N PRO A 600 33.78 -30.65 -16.23
CA PRO A 600 32.81 -31.23 -17.16
C PRO A 600 31.58 -31.89 -16.50
N ASN A 601 31.61 -32.14 -15.19
CA ASN A 601 30.56 -32.82 -14.42
C ASN A 601 29.79 -31.91 -13.44
N ALA A 602 30.01 -30.60 -13.44
CA ALA A 602 29.14 -29.67 -12.74
C ALA A 602 27.72 -29.74 -13.33
N PRO A 603 26.64 -29.68 -12.51
CA PRO A 603 25.28 -29.62 -13.03
C PRO A 603 25.17 -28.49 -14.03
N LYS A 604 24.90 -28.82 -15.30
CA LYS A 604 24.73 -27.81 -16.34
C LYS A 604 23.55 -26.93 -15.92
N THR A 605 23.79 -25.62 -15.84
CA THR A 605 22.73 -24.62 -15.72
C THR A 605 21.67 -24.93 -16.78
N PRO A 606 20.38 -25.14 -16.41
CA PRO A 606 19.35 -25.44 -17.38
C PRO A 606 19.30 -24.32 -18.43
N ASP A 607 19.29 -24.68 -19.71
CA ASP A 607 19.08 -23.71 -20.78
C ASP A 607 17.62 -23.25 -20.75
N TYR A 608 17.34 -22.24 -19.93
CA TYR A 608 16.00 -21.70 -19.69
C TYR A 608 15.34 -21.13 -20.95
N LYS A 609 16.09 -20.90 -22.04
CA LYS A 609 15.53 -20.43 -23.32
C LYS A 609 14.95 -21.56 -24.18
N ALA A 610 15.34 -22.82 -23.95
CA ALA A 610 14.91 -23.96 -24.74
C ALA A 610 13.56 -24.58 -24.32
N THR A 611 12.97 -24.14 -23.18
CA THR A 611 11.82 -24.81 -22.52
C THR A 611 10.73 -23.83 -22.05
N SER A 612 10.41 -22.81 -22.85
CA SER A 612 9.32 -21.86 -22.58
C SER A 612 8.26 -21.89 -23.68
N SER A 613 7.01 -21.65 -23.30
CA SER A 613 5.85 -21.56 -24.20
C SER A 613 5.33 -20.12 -24.23
N ARG A 614 4.87 -19.63 -25.38
CA ARG A 614 4.25 -18.30 -25.50
C ARG A 614 2.76 -18.43 -25.24
N ILE A 615 2.22 -17.46 -24.50
CA ILE A 615 0.78 -17.29 -24.35
C ILE A 615 0.38 -15.91 -24.84
N THR A 616 -0.79 -15.83 -25.47
CA THR A 616 -1.38 -14.60 -25.99
C THR A 616 -2.84 -14.54 -25.58
N ILE A 617 -3.25 -13.41 -25.02
CA ILE A 617 -4.63 -13.10 -24.61
C ILE A 617 -5.12 -11.99 -25.55
N PRO A 618 -6.15 -12.25 -26.37
CA PRO A 618 -6.65 -11.27 -27.33
C PRO A 618 -7.52 -10.20 -26.66
N LYS A 619 -7.78 -9.08 -27.36
CA LYS A 619 -8.70 -8.04 -26.88
C LYS A 619 -10.09 -8.59 -26.61
N ILE A 620 -10.68 -9.24 -27.60
CA ILE A 620 -12.05 -9.77 -27.55
C ILE A 620 -12.00 -11.21 -28.05
N LEU A 621 -12.61 -12.10 -27.28
CA LEU A 621 -12.82 -13.49 -27.66
C LEU A 621 -14.31 -13.76 -27.89
N ASN A 622 -14.64 -14.37 -29.03
CA ASN A 622 -16.02 -14.77 -29.36
C ASN A 622 -16.42 -16.08 -28.66
N GLU A 623 -16.27 -16.10 -27.34
CA GLU A 623 -16.69 -17.19 -26.47
C GLU A 623 -17.88 -16.71 -25.62
N PRO A 624 -19.08 -17.30 -25.77
CA PRO A 624 -20.26 -16.89 -25.00
C PRO A 624 -20.24 -17.37 -23.55
N ASP A 625 -19.50 -18.44 -23.23
CA ASP A 625 -19.38 -18.96 -21.86
C ASP A 625 -18.35 -18.15 -21.06
N PRO A 626 -18.76 -17.35 -20.04
CA PRO A 626 -17.84 -16.50 -19.28
C PRO A 626 -16.74 -17.28 -18.58
N VAL A 627 -16.97 -18.55 -18.26
CA VAL A 627 -15.99 -19.43 -17.59
C VAL A 627 -14.90 -19.90 -18.55
N LYS A 628 -15.17 -19.89 -19.86
CA LYS A 628 -14.20 -20.27 -20.90
C LYS A 628 -13.53 -19.06 -21.55
N LYS A 629 -14.05 -17.87 -21.28
CA LYS A 629 -13.65 -16.63 -21.93
C LYS A 629 -12.43 -15.98 -21.27
N VAL A 630 -11.24 -16.20 -21.83
CA VAL A 630 -10.01 -15.52 -21.42
C VAL A 630 -9.67 -14.42 -22.42
N ASP A 631 -10.09 -13.17 -22.15
CA ASP A 631 -9.82 -12.01 -23.00
C ASP A 631 -9.62 -10.72 -22.19
N LEU A 632 -8.99 -9.72 -22.83
CA LEU A 632 -8.78 -8.42 -22.18
C LEU A 632 -10.08 -7.64 -22.00
N ALA A 633 -11.07 -7.84 -22.86
CA ALA A 633 -12.36 -7.19 -22.77
C ALA A 633 -13.04 -7.45 -21.43
N THR A 634 -13.00 -8.69 -20.97
CA THR A 634 -13.56 -9.11 -19.69
C THR A 634 -12.58 -8.81 -18.56
N ALA A 635 -11.28 -9.03 -18.77
CA ALA A 635 -10.27 -8.84 -17.74
C ALA A 635 -10.06 -7.37 -17.33
N LEU A 636 -10.17 -6.43 -18.28
CA LEU A 636 -9.99 -4.99 -18.04
C LEU A 636 -11.28 -4.29 -17.63
N GLN A 637 -12.43 -4.96 -17.76
CA GLN A 637 -13.71 -4.45 -17.32
C GLN A 637 -13.90 -4.68 -15.81
N TYR A 638 -14.79 -3.89 -15.21
CA TYR A 638 -15.31 -4.19 -13.88
C TYR A 638 -15.90 -5.61 -13.85
N GLY A 639 -15.39 -6.43 -12.94
CA GLY A 639 -15.87 -7.78 -12.68
C GLY A 639 -16.63 -7.88 -11.35
N LEU A 640 -17.11 -9.08 -11.06
CA LEU A 640 -17.60 -9.42 -9.73
C LEU A 640 -16.40 -9.54 -8.78
N VAL A 641 -16.58 -9.11 -7.52
CA VAL A 641 -15.49 -9.19 -6.52
C VAL A 641 -15.09 -10.61 -6.17
N THR A 642 -15.91 -11.60 -6.54
CA THR A 642 -15.60 -13.02 -6.42
C THR A 642 -14.39 -13.41 -7.27
N GLY A 643 -14.08 -12.65 -8.32
CA GLY A 643 -12.94 -12.86 -9.21
C GLY A 643 -13.30 -13.02 -10.69
N TYR A 644 -12.26 -13.05 -11.52
CA TYR A 644 -12.32 -13.26 -12.96
C TYR A 644 -12.90 -14.66 -13.27
N PRO A 645 -14.03 -14.77 -14.00
CA PRO A 645 -14.82 -16.01 -14.01
C PRO A 645 -14.07 -17.29 -14.41
N PRO A 646 -13.20 -17.30 -15.45
CA PRO A 646 -12.43 -18.50 -15.78
C PRO A 646 -11.54 -18.98 -14.63
N LEU A 647 -10.82 -18.06 -13.99
CA LEU A 647 -9.91 -18.39 -12.91
C LEU A 647 -10.66 -18.77 -11.62
N GLN A 648 -11.70 -18.02 -11.28
CA GLN A 648 -12.54 -18.29 -10.12
C GLN A 648 -13.19 -19.66 -10.22
N SER A 649 -13.73 -20.01 -11.40
CA SER A 649 -14.34 -21.31 -11.64
C SER A 649 -13.31 -22.44 -11.58
N PHE A 650 -12.13 -22.26 -12.18
CA PHE A 650 -11.04 -23.24 -12.08
C PHE A 650 -10.66 -23.51 -10.62
N ILE A 651 -10.40 -22.45 -9.84
CA ILE A 651 -10.01 -22.56 -8.44
C ILE A 651 -11.12 -23.24 -7.64
N LYS A 652 -12.39 -22.88 -7.86
CA LYS A 652 -13.52 -23.52 -7.19
C LYS A 652 -13.60 -25.01 -7.50
N GLN A 653 -13.47 -25.40 -8.77
CA GLN A 653 -13.52 -26.81 -9.18
C GLN A 653 -12.32 -27.59 -8.65
N PHE A 654 -11.11 -27.06 -8.78
CA PHE A 654 -9.90 -27.68 -8.24
C PHE A 654 -10.01 -27.90 -6.73
N THR A 655 -10.48 -26.87 -6.00
CA THR A 655 -10.67 -26.94 -4.55
C THR A 655 -11.74 -27.96 -4.16
N THR A 656 -12.91 -27.93 -4.80
CA THR A 656 -14.08 -28.72 -4.38
C THR A 656 -14.10 -30.14 -4.94
N GLN A 657 -13.38 -30.43 -6.02
CA GLN A 657 -13.42 -31.73 -6.70
C GLN A 657 -12.08 -32.49 -6.60
N VAL A 658 -10.95 -31.78 -6.49
CA VAL A 658 -9.62 -32.39 -6.41
C VAL A 658 -9.09 -32.34 -4.98
N LEU A 659 -9.01 -31.16 -4.37
CA LEU A 659 -8.39 -31.00 -3.05
C LEU A 659 -9.29 -31.49 -1.91
N TYR A 660 -10.57 -31.07 -1.90
CA TYR A 660 -11.49 -31.29 -0.79
C TYR A 660 -12.86 -31.83 -1.23
N PRO A 661 -12.93 -32.96 -1.96
CA PRO A 661 -14.19 -33.53 -2.44
C PRO A 661 -15.13 -34.04 -1.34
N ASN A 662 -14.62 -34.26 -0.13
CA ASN A 662 -15.30 -34.95 0.96
C ASN A 662 -15.51 -34.08 2.20
N VAL A 663 -15.69 -32.77 2.04
CA VAL A 663 -16.00 -31.89 3.18
C VAL A 663 -17.26 -32.38 3.92
N PRO A 664 -17.25 -32.48 5.26
CA PRO A 664 -18.27 -33.25 5.98
C PRO A 664 -19.56 -32.47 6.30
N TYR A 665 -20.01 -31.59 5.41
CA TYR A 665 -21.31 -30.91 5.49
C TYR A 665 -21.96 -30.69 4.11
N LYS A 666 -23.28 -30.53 4.13
CA LYS A 666 -24.12 -30.30 2.95
C LYS A 666 -23.83 -28.94 2.34
N GLY A 667 -23.78 -28.88 1.01
CA GLY A 667 -23.55 -27.65 0.26
C GLY A 667 -22.10 -27.42 -0.14
N GLY A 668 -21.15 -28.11 0.50
CA GLY A 668 -19.74 -28.07 0.12
C GLY A 668 -19.07 -26.73 0.39
N LEU A 669 -17.84 -26.58 -0.10
CA LEU A 669 -17.04 -25.36 0.05
C LEU A 669 -17.36 -24.34 -1.06
N ASP A 670 -17.11 -23.06 -0.78
CA ASP A 670 -17.03 -22.02 -1.79
C ASP A 670 -15.72 -21.22 -1.67
N VAL A 671 -15.42 -20.42 -2.70
CA VAL A 671 -14.15 -19.67 -2.80
C VAL A 671 -14.36 -18.22 -3.26
N ILE A 672 -13.52 -17.33 -2.75
CA ILE A 672 -13.42 -15.93 -3.20
C ILE A 672 -11.96 -15.56 -3.46
N LEU A 673 -11.68 -14.92 -4.60
CA LEU A 673 -10.33 -14.43 -4.93
C LEU A 673 -9.99 -13.15 -4.15
N ASN A 674 -8.72 -12.98 -3.80
CA ASN A 674 -8.22 -11.87 -2.98
C ASN A 674 -6.81 -11.44 -3.40
N ASN A 675 -6.27 -10.38 -2.80
CA ASN A 675 -4.94 -9.85 -3.14
C ASN A 675 -3.77 -10.60 -2.45
N GLY A 676 -3.95 -11.90 -2.18
CA GLY A 676 -3.03 -12.77 -1.44
C GLY A 676 -3.40 -12.95 0.04
N GLY A 677 -2.69 -13.84 0.74
CA GLY A 677 -3.00 -14.22 2.13
C GLY A 677 -3.08 -13.06 3.13
N THR A 678 -2.28 -12.00 2.95
CA THR A 678 -2.38 -10.78 3.78
C THR A 678 -3.72 -10.07 3.64
N ASP A 679 -4.21 -9.90 2.42
CA ASP A 679 -5.52 -9.30 2.15
C ASP A 679 -6.65 -10.25 2.58
N GLY A 680 -6.46 -11.56 2.43
CA GLY A 680 -7.36 -12.58 2.97
C GLY A 680 -7.53 -12.46 4.48
N PHE A 681 -6.43 -12.44 5.24
CA PHE A 681 -6.47 -12.32 6.70
C PHE A 681 -7.07 -10.99 7.16
N SER A 682 -6.75 -9.88 6.48
CA SER A 682 -7.38 -8.57 6.75
C SER A 682 -8.90 -8.64 6.64
N LYS A 683 -9.44 -9.32 5.63
CA LYS A 683 -10.89 -9.53 5.48
C LYS A 683 -11.47 -10.43 6.56
N VAL A 684 -10.72 -11.44 7.02
CA VAL A 684 -11.14 -12.28 8.14
C VAL A 684 -11.18 -11.50 9.46
N LEU A 685 -10.24 -10.59 9.70
CA LEU A 685 -10.33 -9.66 10.83
C LEU A 685 -11.59 -8.78 10.72
N GLN A 686 -11.87 -8.19 9.56
CA GLN A 686 -13.11 -7.44 9.36
C GLN A 686 -14.36 -8.31 9.57
N LEU A 687 -14.31 -9.59 9.19
CA LEU A 687 -15.39 -10.55 9.38
C LEU A 687 -15.71 -10.80 10.86
N LEU A 688 -14.69 -10.93 11.71
CA LEU A 688 -14.82 -11.52 13.06
C LEU A 688 -14.46 -10.59 14.23
N VAL A 689 -13.87 -9.42 13.95
CA VAL A 689 -13.31 -8.51 14.94
C VAL A 689 -13.92 -7.12 14.78
N ASP A 690 -14.51 -6.60 15.86
CA ASP A 690 -14.80 -5.17 16.00
C ASP A 690 -13.59 -4.49 16.69
N PRO A 691 -13.14 -3.31 16.21
CA PRO A 691 -12.03 -2.59 16.84
C PRO A 691 -12.29 -2.29 18.32
N TRP A 692 -11.30 -2.54 19.16
CA TRP A 692 -11.35 -2.28 20.59
C TRP A 692 -10.30 -1.23 20.99
N TYR A 693 -10.70 -0.22 21.75
CA TYR A 693 -9.81 0.84 22.21
C TYR A 693 -9.76 0.85 23.73
N GLU A 694 -8.53 0.82 24.27
CA GLU A 694 -8.29 0.86 25.71
C GLU A 694 -8.83 2.17 26.31
N GLY A 695 -9.47 2.06 27.48
CA GLY A 695 -10.12 3.20 28.15
C GLY A 695 -11.46 3.65 27.55
N VAL A 696 -11.80 3.21 26.33
CA VAL A 696 -13.07 3.55 25.66
C VAL A 696 -14.07 2.40 25.79
N HIS A 697 -13.65 1.19 25.41
CA HIS A 697 -14.52 0.02 25.41
C HIS A 697 -14.32 -0.83 26.67
N PRO A 698 -15.39 -1.44 27.22
CA PRO A 698 -15.25 -2.36 28.34
C PRO A 698 -14.28 -3.49 28.01
N VAL A 699 -13.41 -3.85 28.95
CA VAL A 699 -12.43 -4.93 28.76
C VAL A 699 -13.12 -6.25 28.42
N ALA A 700 -14.30 -6.52 28.98
CA ALA A 700 -15.09 -7.72 28.67
C ALA A 700 -15.45 -7.88 27.17
N GLN A 701 -15.36 -6.82 26.37
CA GLN A 701 -15.62 -6.85 24.92
C GLN A 701 -14.33 -7.00 24.09
N ARG A 702 -13.15 -6.92 24.72
CA ARG A 702 -11.86 -6.98 24.03
C ARG A 702 -11.70 -8.31 23.28
N PRO A 703 -11.55 -8.32 21.95
CA PRO A 703 -11.41 -9.54 21.17
C PRO A 703 -10.09 -10.24 21.46
N GLY A 704 -10.09 -11.57 21.36
CA GLY A 704 -8.89 -12.40 21.52
C GLY A 704 -8.55 -13.17 20.25
N LEU A 705 -7.26 -13.28 19.95
CA LEU A 705 -6.72 -14.10 18.86
C LEU A 705 -5.75 -15.13 19.45
N LEU A 706 -6.04 -16.41 19.26
CA LEU A 706 -5.14 -17.51 19.57
C LEU A 706 -4.14 -17.70 18.43
N CYS A 707 -2.86 -17.86 18.77
CA CYS A 707 -1.82 -18.21 17.80
C CYS A 707 -0.69 -18.98 18.49
N GLU A 708 0.22 -19.55 17.72
CA GLU A 708 1.44 -20.18 18.21
C GLU A 708 2.34 -19.18 18.98
N THR A 709 3.19 -19.70 19.87
CA THR A 709 4.23 -18.94 20.60
C THR A 709 5.09 -18.07 19.68
N PHE A 710 5.46 -18.60 18.51
CA PHE A 710 6.11 -17.87 17.44
C PHE A 710 5.20 -17.87 16.22
N VAL A 711 4.96 -16.70 15.64
CA VAL A 711 3.94 -16.52 14.59
C VAL A 711 4.43 -15.55 13.52
N PHE A 712 3.81 -15.61 12.35
CA PHE A 712 4.08 -14.69 11.26
C PHE A 712 3.76 -13.24 11.69
N GLY A 713 4.81 -12.41 11.82
CA GLY A 713 4.69 -11.07 12.40
C GLY A 713 3.66 -10.16 11.72
N ASN A 714 3.36 -10.36 10.43
CA ASN A 714 2.39 -9.55 9.70
C ASN A 714 0.93 -9.77 10.15
N ILE A 715 0.66 -10.86 10.88
CA ILE A 715 -0.64 -11.13 11.51
C ILE A 715 -0.79 -10.22 12.74
N LEU A 716 0.28 -10.09 13.52
CA LEU A 716 0.33 -9.24 14.70
C LEU A 716 0.22 -7.76 14.33
N THR A 717 0.86 -7.32 13.24
CA THR A 717 0.76 -5.93 12.76
C THR A 717 -0.63 -5.56 12.27
N GLN A 718 -1.46 -6.53 11.87
CA GLN A 718 -2.85 -6.30 11.49
C GLN A 718 -3.81 -6.40 12.69
N ALA A 719 -3.59 -7.34 13.61
CA ALA A 719 -4.49 -7.59 14.72
C ALA A 719 -4.31 -6.58 15.89
N ARG A 720 -3.06 -6.23 16.25
CA ARG A 720 -2.79 -5.35 17.41
C ARG A 720 -3.42 -3.96 17.30
N PRO A 721 -3.40 -3.27 16.14
CA PRO A 721 -4.05 -1.96 16.00
C PRO A 721 -5.57 -2.00 16.19
N LEU A 722 -6.21 -3.17 16.07
CA LEU A 722 -7.63 -3.38 16.33
C LEU A 722 -7.93 -3.66 17.82
N GLY A 723 -6.93 -3.54 18.71
CA GLY A 723 -7.07 -3.81 20.14
C GLY A 723 -7.15 -5.29 20.51
N VAL A 724 -6.94 -6.19 19.55
CA VAL A 724 -7.02 -7.64 19.76
C VAL A 724 -5.97 -8.07 20.78
N ASN A 725 -6.42 -8.80 21.79
CA ASN A 725 -5.56 -9.48 22.74
C ASN A 725 -4.92 -10.71 22.07
N ILE A 726 -3.59 -10.72 21.96
CA ILE A 726 -2.84 -11.83 21.38
C ILE A 726 -2.59 -12.86 22.46
N VAL A 727 -3.10 -14.07 22.24
CA VAL A 727 -3.04 -15.18 23.18
C VAL A 727 -2.18 -16.28 22.56
N SER A 728 -0.96 -16.41 23.06
CA SER A 728 -0.06 -17.48 22.64
C SER A 728 -0.48 -18.81 23.23
N VAL A 729 -0.49 -19.84 22.38
CA VAL A 729 -0.61 -21.25 22.77
C VAL A 729 0.76 -21.89 22.59
N GLU A 730 1.18 -22.67 23.58
CA GLU A 730 2.45 -23.39 23.51
C GLU A 730 2.50 -24.34 22.31
N ILE A 731 3.71 -24.58 21.83
CA ILE A 731 3.98 -25.42 20.67
C ILE A 731 4.96 -26.54 21.03
N ASP A 732 4.81 -27.68 20.36
CA ASP A 732 5.75 -28.79 20.34
C ASP A 732 6.16 -29.14 18.89
N ASP A 733 6.77 -30.30 18.69
CA ASP A 733 7.21 -30.82 17.39
C ASP A 733 6.05 -31.10 16.41
N GLU A 734 4.81 -31.18 16.90
CA GLU A 734 3.59 -31.31 16.11
C GLU A 734 2.80 -29.98 16.02
N GLY A 735 3.42 -28.86 16.38
CA GLY A 735 2.83 -27.52 16.34
C GLY A 735 2.05 -27.17 17.61
N MET A 736 0.95 -26.44 17.48
CA MET A 736 0.14 -25.98 18.63
C MET A 736 -0.29 -27.14 19.54
N VAL A 737 -0.04 -27.01 20.84
CA VAL A 737 -0.37 -28.02 21.85
C VAL A 737 -1.86 -27.94 22.20
N ALA A 738 -2.59 -29.04 22.05
CA ALA A 738 -4.02 -29.09 22.34
C ALA A 738 -4.30 -29.13 23.86
N GLU A 739 -3.57 -29.97 24.61
CA GLU A 739 -3.78 -30.20 26.04
C GLU A 739 -2.44 -30.22 26.80
N GLY A 740 -2.49 -29.88 28.10
CA GLY A 740 -1.31 -29.78 28.96
C GLY A 740 -0.91 -28.32 29.26
N PRO A 741 0.22 -28.12 29.98
CA PRO A 741 0.68 -26.79 30.41
C PRO A 741 0.85 -25.81 29.23
N GLY A 742 0.10 -24.71 29.24
CA GLY A 742 0.09 -23.71 28.16
C GLY A 742 -0.61 -24.15 26.86
N GLY A 743 -1.25 -25.32 26.88
CA GLY A 743 -2.03 -25.84 25.76
C GLY A 743 -3.38 -25.15 25.60
N LEU A 744 -3.98 -25.34 24.43
CA LEU A 744 -5.22 -24.68 24.02
C LEU A 744 -6.37 -24.89 25.02
N ARG A 745 -6.60 -26.13 25.48
CA ARG A 745 -7.66 -26.45 26.45
C ARG A 745 -7.47 -25.69 27.77
N GLU A 746 -6.25 -25.73 28.35
CA GLU A 746 -5.98 -25.09 29.64
C GLU A 746 -6.20 -23.57 29.57
N ILE A 747 -5.75 -22.94 28.49
CA ILE A 747 -5.94 -21.50 28.25
C ILE A 747 -7.44 -21.14 28.21
N LEU A 748 -8.26 -21.97 27.55
CA LEU A 748 -9.70 -21.72 27.37
C LEU A 748 -10.53 -21.99 28.64
N GLU A 749 -10.19 -23.06 29.37
CA GLU A 749 -10.84 -23.45 30.63
C GLU A 749 -10.54 -22.45 31.75
N ASN A 750 -9.29 -21.95 31.81
CA ASN A 750 -8.84 -21.01 32.83
C ASN A 750 -8.80 -19.56 32.32
N TRP A 751 -9.62 -19.23 31.31
CA TRP A 751 -9.59 -17.91 30.68
C TRP A 751 -9.90 -16.79 31.69
N ASP A 752 -8.94 -15.89 31.86
CA ASP A 752 -9.09 -14.71 32.69
C ASP A 752 -9.93 -13.65 31.97
N THR A 753 -11.16 -13.47 32.43
CA THR A 753 -12.10 -12.47 31.88
C THR A 753 -11.60 -11.02 32.02
N GLN A 754 -10.62 -10.74 32.88
CA GLN A 754 -9.97 -9.43 32.95
C GLN A 754 -9.08 -9.15 31.73
N LYS A 755 -8.79 -10.15 30.89
CA LYS A 755 -7.99 -9.99 29.66
C LYS A 755 -8.83 -9.83 28.39
N GLY A 756 -10.16 -9.90 28.50
CA GLY A 756 -11.05 -9.84 27.36
C GLY A 756 -12.15 -10.88 27.37
N ARG A 757 -12.98 -10.87 26.32
CA ARG A 757 -13.81 -12.04 26.02
C ARG A 757 -12.91 -13.24 25.73
N ARG A 758 -13.40 -14.45 26.02
CA ARG A 758 -12.70 -15.67 25.61
C ARG A 758 -12.41 -15.60 24.10
N PRO A 759 -11.19 -15.93 23.64
CA PRO A 759 -10.86 -15.90 22.22
C PRO A 759 -11.81 -16.80 21.43
N HIS A 760 -12.30 -16.29 20.31
CA HIS A 760 -13.18 -16.96 19.36
C HIS A 760 -12.53 -17.10 17.97
N LEU A 761 -11.27 -16.69 17.84
CA LEU A 761 -10.48 -16.71 16.63
C LEU A 761 -9.13 -17.38 16.90
N LEU A 762 -8.77 -18.36 16.07
CA LEU A 762 -7.48 -19.03 16.09
C LEU A 762 -6.82 -18.87 14.73
N TYR A 763 -5.58 -18.38 14.70
CA TYR A 763 -4.74 -18.36 13.51
C TYR A 763 -3.67 -19.45 13.64
N THR A 764 -3.45 -20.21 12.57
CA THR A 764 -2.41 -21.24 12.52
C THR A 764 -1.88 -21.43 11.09
N VAL A 765 -0.58 -21.67 10.97
CA VAL A 765 0.06 -22.13 9.73
C VAL A 765 0.40 -23.60 9.92
N THR A 766 -0.23 -24.48 9.13
CA THR A 766 -0.26 -25.89 9.50
C THR A 766 0.79 -26.74 8.80
N MET A 767 1.31 -26.25 7.68
CA MET A 767 2.38 -26.89 6.91
C MET A 767 3.56 -25.94 6.76
N GLY A 768 4.65 -26.21 7.50
CA GLY A 768 5.87 -25.41 7.42
C GLY A 768 5.68 -24.04 8.04
N ASP A 769 5.30 -24.01 9.31
CA ASP A 769 4.98 -22.80 10.07
C ASP A 769 6.02 -21.68 9.88
N ASN A 770 5.54 -20.44 9.86
CA ASN A 770 6.39 -19.26 9.85
C ASN A 770 6.41 -18.62 11.24
N PRO A 771 7.48 -18.79 12.03
CA PRO A 771 8.84 -19.09 11.57
C PRO A 771 9.35 -20.52 11.80
N THR A 772 8.59 -21.37 12.53
CA THR A 772 9.16 -22.54 13.20
C THR A 772 9.41 -23.75 12.30
N SER A 773 8.89 -23.74 11.07
CA SER A 773 8.83 -24.87 10.14
C SER A 773 8.03 -26.08 10.64
N GLY A 774 7.32 -25.94 11.76
CA GLY A 774 6.47 -26.96 12.35
C GLY A 774 5.35 -27.43 11.41
N VAL A 775 4.89 -28.66 11.63
CA VAL A 775 3.81 -29.28 10.87
C VAL A 775 2.78 -29.86 11.83
N VAL A 776 1.52 -29.50 11.61
CA VAL A 776 0.40 -30.02 12.41
C VAL A 776 -0.11 -31.31 11.80
N GLY A 777 0.16 -32.43 12.46
CA GLY A 777 -0.30 -33.76 12.03
C GLY A 777 -1.82 -33.93 12.11
N VAL A 778 -2.38 -34.91 11.39
CA VAL A 778 -3.83 -35.15 11.32
C VAL A 778 -4.46 -35.41 12.70
N ARG A 779 -3.74 -36.13 13.58
CA ARG A 779 -4.19 -36.36 14.95
C ARG A 779 -4.32 -35.02 15.71
N ARG A 780 -3.27 -34.20 15.71
CA ARG A 780 -3.26 -32.89 16.37
C ARG A 780 -4.34 -31.96 15.82
N ARG A 781 -4.56 -31.96 14.50
CA ARG A 781 -5.67 -31.23 13.86
C ARG A 781 -7.03 -31.64 14.44
N LYS A 782 -7.28 -32.94 14.63
CA LYS A 782 -8.54 -33.42 15.23
C LYS A 782 -8.71 -32.96 16.69
N GLU A 783 -7.63 -32.97 17.46
CA GLU A 783 -7.63 -32.51 18.86
C GLU A 783 -7.94 -31.01 18.94
N ILE A 784 -7.24 -30.18 18.17
CA ILE A 784 -7.48 -28.73 18.09
C ILE A 784 -8.87 -28.42 17.55
N TYR A 785 -9.32 -29.14 16.51
CA TYR A 785 -10.64 -28.96 15.94
C TYR A 785 -11.76 -29.28 16.94
N ALA A 786 -11.61 -30.34 17.73
CA ALA A 786 -12.57 -30.70 18.77
C ALA A 786 -12.69 -29.59 19.82
N LEU A 787 -11.56 -29.01 20.24
CA LEU A 787 -11.54 -27.84 21.13
C LEU A 787 -12.17 -26.62 20.48
N ALA A 788 -11.86 -26.36 19.21
CA ALA A 788 -12.48 -25.24 18.49
C ALA A 788 -13.99 -25.42 18.39
N SER A 789 -14.49 -26.65 18.22
CA SER A 789 -15.92 -26.97 18.23
C SER A 789 -16.55 -26.77 19.62
N GLU A 790 -15.89 -27.24 20.67
CA GLU A 790 -16.33 -27.14 22.07
C GLU A 790 -16.40 -25.69 22.56
N TYR A 791 -15.40 -24.88 22.25
CA TYR A 791 -15.25 -23.49 22.72
C TYR A 791 -15.72 -22.43 21.72
N ASP A 792 -16.30 -22.88 20.60
CA ASP A 792 -16.88 -22.04 19.57
C ASP A 792 -15.89 -21.05 18.91
N ILE A 793 -14.75 -21.59 18.48
CA ILE A 793 -13.66 -20.86 17.85
C ILE A 793 -13.67 -21.07 16.33
N VAL A 794 -13.44 -20.00 15.56
CA VAL A 794 -13.16 -20.07 14.12
C VAL A 794 -11.67 -20.32 13.91
N ILE A 795 -11.34 -21.31 13.08
CA ILE A 795 -9.95 -21.63 12.71
C ILE A 795 -9.62 -20.93 11.40
N VAL A 796 -8.59 -20.09 11.41
CA VAL A 796 -7.98 -19.50 10.23
C VAL A 796 -6.71 -20.28 9.89
N GLU A 797 -6.82 -21.13 8.88
CA GLU A 797 -5.71 -21.94 8.36
C GLU A 797 -5.02 -21.14 7.24
N ASP A 798 -3.88 -20.48 7.55
CA ASP A 798 -3.07 -19.76 6.56
C ASP A 798 -1.98 -20.67 6.02
N ASP A 799 -2.16 -21.21 4.81
CA ASP A 799 -1.37 -22.32 4.31
C ASP A 799 -0.67 -21.99 2.97
N PRO A 800 0.21 -20.97 2.94
CA PRO A 800 0.89 -20.56 1.73
C PRO A 800 1.89 -21.60 1.20
N TYR A 801 2.22 -22.62 2.00
CA TYR A 801 3.22 -23.64 1.69
C TYR A 801 2.65 -25.06 1.64
N TRP A 802 1.33 -25.23 1.58
CA TRP A 802 0.70 -26.55 1.73
C TRP A 802 1.19 -27.60 0.72
N TYR A 803 1.54 -27.19 -0.50
CA TYR A 803 2.10 -28.07 -1.53
C TYR A 803 3.59 -28.43 -1.31
N LEU A 804 4.29 -27.72 -0.43
CA LEU A 804 5.73 -27.88 -0.18
C LEU A 804 5.95 -28.83 1.02
N GLN A 805 5.53 -30.09 0.88
CA GLN A 805 5.71 -31.14 1.90
C GLN A 805 6.88 -32.06 1.52
N TYR A 806 7.74 -32.40 2.48
CA TYR A 806 9.05 -33.01 2.22
C TYR A 806 9.15 -34.44 2.78
N PRO A 807 8.67 -35.45 2.04
CA PRO A 807 8.74 -36.83 2.48
C PRO A 807 10.17 -37.35 2.67
N SER A 808 11.15 -36.86 1.90
CA SER A 808 12.55 -37.27 2.03
C SER A 808 13.23 -36.72 3.28
N ALA A 809 12.72 -35.62 3.87
CA ALA A 809 13.33 -34.96 5.01
C ALA A 809 13.60 -35.92 6.18
N ALA A 810 12.66 -36.83 6.46
CA ALA A 810 12.77 -37.79 7.56
C ALA A 810 13.87 -38.84 7.32
N VAL A 811 14.07 -39.24 6.05
CA VAL A 811 15.09 -40.21 5.64
C VAL A 811 16.49 -39.58 5.70
N HIS A 812 16.62 -38.35 5.20
CA HIS A 812 17.87 -37.59 5.24
C HIS A 812 18.27 -37.24 6.67
N GLU A 813 17.32 -36.81 7.51
CA GLU A 813 17.55 -36.58 8.92
C GLU A 813 18.03 -37.84 9.64
N ALA A 814 17.34 -38.97 9.45
CA ALA A 814 17.73 -40.23 10.07
C ALA A 814 19.15 -40.63 9.67
N THR A 815 19.50 -40.47 8.40
CA THR A 815 20.85 -40.72 7.89
C THR A 815 21.88 -39.79 8.54
N ALA A 816 21.60 -38.48 8.60
CA ALA A 816 22.51 -37.48 9.16
C ALA A 816 22.71 -37.63 10.68
N ARG A 817 21.67 -38.07 11.41
CA ARG A 817 21.68 -38.25 12.87
C ARG A 817 22.00 -39.69 13.31
N GLY A 818 22.12 -40.63 12.37
CA GLY A 818 22.37 -42.04 12.65
C GLY A 818 21.19 -42.76 13.31
N TYR A 819 19.96 -42.33 13.01
CA TYR A 819 18.73 -43.00 13.43
C TYR A 819 18.34 -44.09 12.43
N ASP A 820 17.48 -45.01 12.85
CA ASP A 820 16.88 -45.98 11.94
C ASP A 820 16.06 -45.27 10.86
N THR A 821 16.16 -45.73 9.61
CA THR A 821 15.36 -45.19 8.51
C THR A 821 13.87 -45.29 8.86
N PRO A 822 13.11 -44.19 8.79
CA PRO A 822 11.69 -44.20 9.11
C PRO A 822 10.96 -45.21 8.22
N GLN A 823 10.29 -46.19 8.83
CA GLN A 823 9.47 -47.14 8.09
C GLN A 823 8.23 -46.43 7.54
N ARG A 824 7.69 -46.94 6.42
CA ARG A 824 6.48 -46.41 5.78
C ARG A 824 5.34 -46.34 6.80
N GLN A 825 5.06 -45.14 7.27
CA GLN A 825 3.82 -44.88 7.98
C GLN A 825 2.71 -44.77 6.93
N HIS A 826 1.95 -45.86 6.72
CA HIS A 826 0.72 -45.87 5.93
C HIS A 826 -0.34 -44.96 6.58
N THR A 827 -0.25 -43.65 6.42
CA THR A 827 -1.00 -42.73 7.29
C THR A 827 -2.15 -42.02 6.61
N HIS A 828 -2.16 -41.88 5.29
CA HIS A 828 -3.30 -41.31 4.61
C HIS A 828 -3.51 -41.94 3.23
N LYS A 829 -4.63 -42.61 3.05
CA LYS A 829 -5.24 -42.80 1.72
C LYS A 829 -6.47 -41.93 1.70
N PRO A 830 -6.60 -40.98 0.76
CA PRO A 830 -7.80 -40.16 0.70
C PRO A 830 -9.01 -41.07 0.45
N VAL A 831 -10.15 -40.68 1.02
CA VAL A 831 -11.41 -41.42 0.84
C VAL A 831 -11.80 -41.49 -0.64
N THR A 832 -11.43 -40.45 -1.40
CA THR A 832 -11.59 -40.37 -2.85
C THR A 832 -10.26 -39.98 -3.45
N ALA A 833 -9.75 -40.79 -4.37
CA ALA A 833 -8.53 -40.44 -5.11
C ALA A 833 -8.78 -39.21 -5.98
N SER A 834 -7.86 -38.26 -5.96
CA SER A 834 -7.92 -37.06 -6.80
C SER A 834 -7.60 -37.32 -8.26
N GLY A 835 -6.99 -38.49 -8.55
CA GLY A 835 -6.41 -38.81 -9.86
C GLY A 835 -4.93 -38.43 -9.98
N TYR A 836 -4.35 -37.80 -8.95
CA TYR A 836 -2.95 -37.40 -8.91
C TYR A 836 -2.28 -37.93 -7.63
N ASP A 837 -1.32 -38.85 -7.76
CA ASP A 837 -0.60 -39.43 -6.61
C ASP A 837 0.10 -38.36 -5.75
N PHE A 838 0.64 -37.31 -6.39
CA PHE A 838 1.19 -36.16 -5.67
C PHE A 838 0.16 -35.53 -4.72
N ILE A 839 -1.05 -35.21 -5.20
CA ILE A 839 -2.09 -34.58 -4.37
C ILE A 839 -2.59 -35.54 -3.29
N ASP A 840 -2.76 -36.82 -3.65
CA ASP A 840 -3.21 -37.86 -2.72
C ASP A 840 -2.18 -38.15 -1.61
N SER A 841 -0.90 -37.79 -1.83
CA SER A 841 0.17 -37.94 -0.84
C SER A 841 0.22 -36.80 0.21
N LEU A 842 -0.45 -35.66 -0.04
CA LEU A 842 -0.39 -34.49 0.82
C LEU A 842 -1.20 -34.67 2.11
N VAL A 843 -0.69 -34.17 3.23
CA VAL A 843 -1.41 -34.16 4.51
C VAL A 843 -2.68 -33.31 4.41
N SER A 844 -3.79 -33.86 4.90
CA SER A 844 -5.11 -33.21 4.82
C SER A 844 -5.17 -31.88 5.59
N SER A 845 -5.94 -30.93 5.03
CA SER A 845 -6.30 -29.65 5.67
C SER A 845 -7.35 -29.85 6.77
N TYR A 846 -7.50 -28.85 7.66
CA TYR A 846 -8.65 -28.75 8.56
C TYR A 846 -10.00 -28.84 7.83
N LEU A 847 -10.10 -28.37 6.58
CA LEU A 847 -11.32 -28.46 5.76
C LEU A 847 -11.82 -29.91 5.61
N ASN A 848 -10.93 -30.90 5.54
CA ASN A 848 -11.32 -32.31 5.42
C ASN A 848 -12.02 -32.86 6.67
N ILE A 849 -11.88 -32.20 7.82
CA ILE A 849 -12.50 -32.61 9.10
C ILE A 849 -13.50 -31.57 9.63
N ASP A 850 -13.81 -30.55 8.83
CA ASP A 850 -14.63 -29.41 9.27
C ASP A 850 -16.12 -29.72 9.29
N VAL A 851 -16.61 -30.48 10.28
CA VAL A 851 -18.04 -30.85 10.42
C VAL A 851 -18.96 -29.67 10.70
N ASP A 852 -18.43 -28.59 11.28
CA ASP A 852 -19.17 -27.40 11.68
C ASP A 852 -19.18 -26.29 10.61
N GLY A 853 -18.28 -26.32 9.63
CA GLY A 853 -18.07 -25.19 8.71
C GLY A 853 -17.32 -24.02 9.35
N ARG A 854 -16.49 -24.25 10.37
CA ARG A 854 -15.77 -23.24 11.18
C ARG A 854 -14.34 -22.96 10.74
N VAL A 855 -13.91 -23.53 9.61
CA VAL A 855 -12.57 -23.35 9.07
C VAL A 855 -12.62 -22.34 7.92
N ILE A 856 -11.75 -21.32 8.01
CA ILE A 856 -11.49 -20.36 6.95
C ILE A 856 -10.05 -20.57 6.50
N ARG A 857 -9.88 -21.12 5.30
CA ARG A 857 -8.57 -21.41 4.73
C ARG A 857 -8.11 -20.27 3.82
N LEU A 858 -6.87 -19.83 3.99
CA LEU A 858 -6.22 -18.83 3.14
C LEU A 858 -5.18 -19.52 2.24
N ASP A 859 -5.35 -19.37 0.93
CA ASP A 859 -4.42 -19.86 -0.09
C ASP A 859 -3.85 -18.69 -0.91
N THR A 860 -2.67 -18.88 -1.50
CA THR A 860 -1.97 -17.80 -2.24
C THR A 860 -1.17 -18.32 -3.44
N PHE A 861 -1.14 -17.53 -4.51
CA PHE A 861 -0.23 -17.75 -5.64
C PHE A 861 1.16 -17.16 -5.39
N SER A 862 1.37 -16.53 -4.23
CA SER A 862 2.65 -15.87 -3.91
C SER A 862 3.82 -16.84 -3.79
N LYS A 863 3.56 -18.11 -3.43
CA LYS A 863 4.59 -19.13 -3.21
C LYS A 863 4.58 -20.26 -4.24
N THR A 864 3.55 -20.28 -5.08
CA THR A 864 3.37 -21.28 -6.15
C THR A 864 3.58 -20.68 -7.55
N ILE A 865 3.39 -19.37 -7.73
CA ILE A 865 3.65 -18.65 -8.99
C ILE A 865 4.65 -17.51 -8.76
N ALA A 866 4.22 -16.44 -8.08
CA ALA A 866 5.06 -15.27 -7.83
C ALA A 866 4.43 -14.34 -6.78
N PRO A 867 5.19 -13.80 -5.80
CA PRO A 867 4.64 -12.83 -4.86
C PRO A 867 4.11 -11.56 -5.55
N GLY A 868 4.76 -11.08 -6.61
CA GLY A 868 4.40 -9.85 -7.31
C GLY A 868 3.02 -9.86 -7.97
N CYS A 869 2.41 -11.04 -8.16
CA CYS A 869 1.08 -11.14 -8.74
C CYS A 869 -0.02 -10.58 -7.83
N ARG A 870 0.22 -10.54 -6.50
CA ARG A 870 -0.78 -10.11 -5.50
C ARG A 870 -2.11 -10.86 -5.69
N LEU A 871 -2.05 -12.19 -5.79
CA LEU A 871 -3.23 -13.03 -5.99
C LEU A 871 -3.27 -14.19 -4.99
N GLY A 872 -4.46 -14.43 -4.44
CA GLY A 872 -4.77 -15.58 -3.61
C GLY A 872 -6.28 -15.83 -3.58
N TYR A 873 -6.72 -16.70 -2.68
CA TYR A 873 -8.14 -17.00 -2.48
C TYR A 873 -8.42 -17.45 -1.06
N VAL A 874 -9.68 -17.33 -0.65
CA VAL A 874 -10.20 -17.84 0.63
C VAL A 874 -11.17 -18.96 0.33
N THR A 875 -11.06 -20.07 1.07
CA THR A 875 -11.96 -21.23 1.00
C THR A 875 -12.66 -21.42 2.34
N ALA A 876 -14.00 -21.46 2.34
CA ALA A 876 -14.80 -21.65 3.55
C ALA A 876 -16.22 -22.13 3.19
N GLN A 877 -17.08 -22.30 4.20
CA GLN A 877 -18.50 -22.55 3.97
C GLN A 877 -19.19 -21.36 3.24
N PRO A 878 -20.27 -21.60 2.47
CA PRO A 878 -20.86 -20.58 1.59
C PRO A 878 -21.31 -19.30 2.29
N GLU A 879 -21.86 -19.37 3.51
CA GLU A 879 -22.31 -18.17 4.25
C GLU A 879 -21.15 -17.26 4.67
N VAL A 880 -20.00 -17.85 5.03
CA VAL A 880 -18.77 -17.10 5.31
C VAL A 880 -18.25 -16.43 4.04
N ILE A 881 -18.23 -17.15 2.92
CA ILE A 881 -17.79 -16.61 1.63
C ILE A 881 -18.71 -15.49 1.15
N GLU A 882 -20.01 -15.60 1.41
CA GLU A 882 -20.98 -14.55 1.10
C GLU A 882 -20.68 -13.27 1.90
N ARG A 883 -20.41 -13.37 3.21
CA ARG A 883 -20.00 -12.21 4.02
C ARG A 883 -18.65 -11.63 3.58
N LEU A 884 -17.66 -12.46 3.26
CA LEU A 884 -16.38 -12.03 2.71
C LEU A 884 -16.55 -11.32 1.35
N THR A 885 -17.53 -11.74 0.54
CA THR A 885 -17.89 -11.06 -0.70
C THR A 885 -18.40 -9.64 -0.41
N ARG A 886 -19.25 -9.46 0.60
CA ARG A 886 -19.71 -8.12 1.01
C ARG A 886 -18.57 -7.24 1.52
N ILE A 887 -17.62 -7.82 2.25
CA ILE A 887 -16.40 -7.12 2.69
C ILE A 887 -15.55 -6.71 1.48
N ALA A 888 -15.37 -7.61 0.51
CA ALA A 888 -14.63 -7.33 -0.72
C ALA A 888 -15.29 -6.23 -1.58
N GLU A 889 -16.62 -6.13 -1.57
CA GLU A 889 -17.37 -5.10 -2.31
C GLU A 889 -17.02 -3.67 -1.94
N THR A 890 -16.60 -3.41 -0.70
CA THR A 890 -16.27 -2.07 -0.19
C THR A 890 -14.83 -1.97 0.36
N SER A 891 -13.96 -2.91 0.01
CA SER A 891 -12.55 -2.87 0.39
C SER A 891 -11.67 -2.93 -0.86
N THR A 892 -10.77 -3.90 -0.97
CA THR A 892 -9.80 -4.00 -2.08
C THR A 892 -10.41 -4.51 -3.40
N GLY A 893 -11.74 -4.73 -3.46
CA GLY A 893 -12.43 -5.16 -4.67
C GLY A 893 -12.06 -6.59 -5.10
N GLN A 894 -11.83 -6.78 -6.40
CA GLN A 894 -11.22 -8.00 -6.94
C GLN A 894 -9.73 -7.81 -7.21
N PRO A 895 -8.94 -8.89 -7.31
CA PRO A 895 -7.56 -8.82 -7.78
C PRO A 895 -7.44 -8.25 -9.20
N SER A 896 -6.24 -7.83 -9.58
CA SER A 896 -5.99 -7.27 -10.92
C SER A 896 -6.42 -8.22 -12.04
N GLY A 897 -7.32 -7.76 -12.91
CA GLY A 897 -7.80 -8.57 -14.03
C GLY A 897 -6.71 -8.97 -15.02
N PHE A 898 -5.67 -8.14 -15.22
CA PHE A 898 -4.48 -8.50 -15.98
C PHE A 898 -3.81 -9.75 -15.43
N VAL A 899 -3.57 -9.78 -14.12
CA VAL A 899 -2.92 -10.90 -13.43
C VAL A 899 -3.80 -12.14 -13.51
N GLN A 900 -5.09 -11.99 -13.23
CA GLN A 900 -6.04 -13.09 -13.27
C GLN A 900 -6.14 -13.70 -14.68
N ALA A 901 -6.18 -12.88 -15.73
CA ALA A 901 -6.21 -13.36 -17.11
C ALA A 901 -4.91 -14.06 -17.51
N LEU A 902 -3.74 -13.54 -17.11
CA LEU A 902 -2.45 -14.20 -17.34
C LEU A 902 -2.36 -15.57 -16.67
N ILE A 903 -2.73 -15.65 -15.39
CA ILE A 903 -2.71 -16.92 -14.64
C ILE A 903 -3.78 -17.88 -15.18
N ALA A 904 -4.98 -17.39 -15.52
CA ALA A 904 -6.01 -18.19 -16.18
C ALA A 904 -5.51 -18.76 -17.51
N GLN A 905 -4.89 -17.93 -18.36
CA GLN A 905 -4.38 -18.36 -19.66
C GLN A 905 -3.22 -19.36 -19.51
N ALA A 906 -2.33 -19.14 -18.53
CA ALA A 906 -1.23 -20.04 -18.23
C ALA A 906 -1.74 -21.40 -17.75
N ILE A 907 -2.72 -21.44 -16.85
CA ILE A 907 -3.25 -22.68 -16.28
C ILE A 907 -4.22 -23.38 -17.23
N LEU A 908 -5.17 -22.68 -17.85
CA LEU A 908 -6.21 -23.31 -18.67
C LEU A 908 -5.76 -23.60 -20.10
N GLY A 909 -4.81 -22.82 -20.62
CA GLY A 909 -4.43 -22.86 -22.03
C GLY A 909 -5.46 -22.22 -22.97
N PRO A 910 -5.17 -22.19 -24.28
CA PRO A 910 -6.01 -21.49 -25.26
C PRO A 910 -7.33 -22.25 -25.51
N HIS A 911 -8.47 -21.56 -25.40
CA HIS A 911 -9.79 -22.08 -25.75
C HIS A 911 -10.57 -21.11 -26.66
N SER A 912 -10.99 -21.66 -27.82
CA SER A 912 -11.89 -21.18 -28.90
C SER A 912 -11.52 -19.90 -29.71
N SER A 913 -11.86 -19.90 -31.01
CA SER A 913 -11.46 -19.03 -32.16
C SER A 913 -9.96 -18.88 -32.50
N ALA A 914 -9.05 -18.83 -31.52
CA ALA A 914 -7.60 -18.86 -31.79
C ALA A 914 -7.15 -20.20 -32.44
N LEU A 915 -7.95 -21.26 -32.27
CA LEU A 915 -7.77 -22.58 -32.86
C LEU A 915 -7.92 -22.60 -34.40
N GLU A 916 -8.74 -21.72 -34.99
CA GLU A 916 -8.90 -21.65 -36.44
C GLU A 916 -7.69 -20.97 -37.10
N THR A 917 -7.17 -19.91 -36.47
CA THR A 917 -5.90 -19.27 -36.86
C THR A 917 -4.71 -20.21 -36.61
N PHE A 918 -4.70 -20.95 -35.50
CA PHE A 918 -3.67 -21.95 -35.17
C PHE A 918 -3.63 -23.14 -36.14
N ALA A 919 -4.79 -23.62 -36.61
CA ALA A 919 -4.86 -24.70 -37.60
C ALA A 919 -4.21 -24.29 -38.95
N SER A 920 -4.29 -22.99 -39.27
CA SER A 920 -3.72 -22.38 -40.48
C SER A 920 -2.21 -22.09 -40.42
N LEU A 921 -1.59 -22.19 -39.23
CA LEU A 921 -0.15 -21.97 -39.07
C LEU A 921 0.69 -23.16 -39.59
N PRO A 922 1.92 -22.94 -40.07
CA PRO A 922 2.87 -24.00 -40.40
C PRO A 922 3.19 -24.89 -39.19
N ALA A 923 3.45 -26.18 -39.39
CA ALA A 923 3.76 -27.13 -38.31
C ALA A 923 4.97 -26.72 -37.43
N SER A 924 5.87 -25.91 -37.97
CA SER A 924 7.01 -25.32 -37.26
C SER A 924 6.63 -24.27 -36.20
N GLU A 925 5.43 -23.69 -36.28
CA GLU A 925 4.96 -22.62 -35.39
C GLU A 925 3.90 -23.10 -34.38
N LYS A 926 3.33 -24.30 -34.59
CA LYS A 926 2.35 -24.93 -33.70
C LYS A 926 2.84 -25.27 -32.28
N PRO A 927 4.13 -25.54 -31.99
CA PRO A 927 4.60 -25.79 -30.63
C PRO A 927 4.50 -24.58 -29.69
N SER A 928 4.31 -23.37 -30.23
CA SER A 928 4.41 -22.12 -29.48
C SER A 928 3.19 -21.74 -28.63
N PHE A 929 2.06 -22.46 -28.74
CA PHE A 929 0.78 -22.11 -28.10
C PHE A 929 0.25 -23.19 -27.13
N THR A 930 0.92 -23.39 -25.99
CA THR A 930 0.48 -24.34 -24.94
C THR A 930 0.39 -23.66 -23.58
N GLY A 931 -0.80 -23.68 -22.94
CA GLY A 931 -0.91 -23.52 -21.48
C GLY A 931 -0.74 -24.86 -20.76
N TRP A 932 -0.73 -24.84 -19.43
CA TRP A 932 -0.38 -25.97 -18.56
C TRP A 932 -1.48 -27.03 -18.46
N LYS A 933 -2.75 -26.62 -18.52
CA LYS A 933 -3.92 -27.44 -18.14
C LYS A 933 -3.83 -27.91 -16.67
N LEU A 934 -4.83 -28.65 -16.21
CA LEU A 934 -4.85 -29.17 -14.83
C LEU A 934 -3.64 -30.07 -14.56
N ASP A 935 -3.32 -31.00 -15.47
CA ASP A 935 -2.17 -31.90 -15.34
C ASP A 935 -0.84 -31.14 -15.22
N GLY A 936 -0.64 -30.12 -16.06
CA GLY A 936 0.55 -29.28 -15.99
C GLY A 936 0.59 -28.41 -14.74
N TRP A 937 -0.55 -27.95 -14.21
CA TRP A 937 -0.58 -27.25 -12.94
C TRP A 937 -0.14 -28.16 -11.78
N VAL A 938 -0.67 -29.38 -11.72
CA VAL A 938 -0.26 -30.37 -10.70
C VAL A 938 1.22 -30.71 -10.85
N ARG A 939 1.69 -30.94 -12.08
CA ARG A 939 3.09 -31.24 -12.39
C ARG A 939 4.05 -30.11 -12.00
N TRP A 940 3.62 -28.86 -12.21
CA TRP A 940 4.37 -27.68 -11.78
C TRP A 940 4.51 -27.62 -10.26
N LEU A 941 3.42 -27.83 -9.50
CA LEU A 941 3.45 -27.87 -8.04
C LEU A 941 4.34 -29.01 -7.52
N GLU A 942 4.25 -30.18 -8.16
CA GLU A 942 5.05 -31.35 -7.82
C GLU A 942 6.56 -31.09 -8.01
N GLY A 943 6.94 -30.50 -9.14
CA GLY A 943 8.33 -30.12 -9.44
C GLY A 943 8.84 -29.00 -8.53
N LEU A 944 7.99 -28.01 -8.22
CA LEU A 944 8.32 -26.93 -7.30
C LEU A 944 8.60 -27.48 -5.89
N ARG A 945 7.78 -28.40 -5.39
CA ARG A 945 8.03 -29.11 -4.12
C ARG A 945 9.36 -29.86 -4.14
N GLY A 946 9.66 -30.58 -5.22
CA GLY A 946 10.94 -31.28 -5.36
C GLY A 946 12.15 -30.35 -5.31
N GLU A 947 12.03 -29.16 -5.89
CA GLU A 947 13.11 -28.17 -5.87
C GLU A 947 13.38 -27.60 -4.49
N TYR A 948 12.33 -27.20 -3.77
CA TYR A 948 12.49 -26.72 -2.40
C TYR A 948 13.00 -27.82 -1.45
N GLU A 949 12.57 -29.06 -1.65
CA GLU A 949 13.01 -30.21 -0.85
C GLU A 949 14.51 -30.45 -0.98
N ARG A 950 15.05 -30.40 -2.21
CA ARG A 950 16.49 -30.52 -2.46
C ARG A 950 17.29 -29.40 -1.79
N ARG A 951 16.82 -28.15 -1.89
CA ARG A 951 17.46 -26.99 -1.24
C ARG A 951 17.45 -27.11 0.28
N MET A 952 16.34 -27.56 0.86
CA MET A 952 16.21 -27.83 2.29
C MET A 952 17.19 -28.92 2.75
N ASN A 953 17.22 -30.07 2.08
CA ASN A 953 18.10 -31.19 2.42
C ASN A 953 19.58 -30.79 2.43
N ARG A 954 20.01 -30.01 1.42
CA ARG A 954 21.39 -29.50 1.32
C ARG A 954 21.75 -28.57 2.49
N MET A 955 20.91 -27.58 2.78
CA MET A 955 21.10 -26.67 3.90
C MET A 955 21.14 -27.42 5.24
N CYS A 956 20.16 -28.27 5.52
CA CYS A 956 20.07 -29.01 6.77
C CYS A 956 21.24 -29.99 6.97
N THR A 957 21.72 -30.65 5.91
CA THR A 957 22.89 -31.53 5.98
C THR A 957 24.13 -30.74 6.45
N ILE A 958 24.40 -29.58 5.85
CA ILE A 958 25.54 -28.73 6.21
C ILE A 958 25.42 -28.21 7.66
N LEU A 959 24.23 -27.79 8.06
CA LEU A 959 23.98 -27.31 9.42
C LEU A 959 24.16 -28.43 10.45
N GLU A 960 23.67 -29.65 10.20
CA GLU A 960 23.81 -30.80 11.10
C GLU A 960 25.29 -31.20 11.27
N GLU A 961 26.06 -31.26 10.18
CA GLU A 961 27.51 -31.54 10.21
C GLU A 961 28.31 -30.54 11.05
N LYS A 962 27.82 -29.31 11.14
CA LYS A 962 28.47 -28.20 11.87
C LYS A 962 27.79 -27.85 13.19
N ALA A 963 26.83 -28.64 13.67
CA ALA A 963 26.10 -28.34 14.92
C ALA A 963 26.99 -28.40 16.18
N PHE A 964 28.15 -29.06 16.10
CA PHE A 964 29.05 -29.27 17.24
C PHE A 964 30.41 -28.61 17.06
N MET A 965 30.88 -27.92 18.09
CA MET A 965 32.24 -27.40 18.22
C MET A 965 33.10 -28.34 19.06
N LEU A 966 34.30 -28.68 18.57
CA LEU A 966 35.28 -29.50 19.27
C LEU A 966 36.29 -28.60 20.01
N ARG A 967 36.55 -28.88 21.29
CA ARG A 967 37.62 -28.26 22.08
C ARG A 967 38.55 -29.34 22.62
N GLN A 968 39.83 -29.27 22.30
CA GLN A 968 40.87 -30.08 22.93
C GLN A 968 41.38 -29.34 24.17
N SER A 969 41.32 -29.99 25.33
CA SER A 969 42.03 -29.50 26.52
C SER A 969 43.53 -29.76 26.36
N PRO A 970 44.42 -28.83 26.76
CA PRO A 970 45.85 -29.12 26.82
C PRO A 970 46.09 -30.28 27.80
N SER A 971 46.85 -31.30 27.39
CA SER A 971 47.34 -32.34 28.31
C SER A 971 48.45 -31.75 29.17
N GLU A 972 48.31 -31.81 30.51
CA GLU A 972 49.38 -31.44 31.46
C GLU A 972 50.34 -32.61 31.79
N SER A 973 50.27 -33.76 31.10
CA SER A 973 51.20 -34.88 31.35
C SER A 973 51.61 -35.61 30.06
N PRO A 974 52.92 -35.83 29.81
CA PRO A 974 53.41 -36.61 28.66
C PRO A 974 53.05 -38.10 28.68
N ASP A 975 52.55 -38.64 29.81
CA ASP A 975 52.39 -40.09 30.01
C ASP A 975 50.92 -40.58 29.99
N LEU A 976 49.97 -39.75 29.57
CA LEU A 976 48.55 -40.13 29.40
C LEU A 976 48.03 -39.71 28.02
N ASP A 977 47.95 -40.69 27.11
CA ASP A 977 47.55 -40.54 25.70
C ASP A 977 46.04 -40.33 25.48
N TRP A 978 45.35 -39.72 26.46
CA TRP A 978 43.92 -39.42 26.39
C TRP A 978 43.71 -37.90 26.43
N SER A 979 43.70 -37.26 25.25
CA SER A 979 43.19 -35.88 25.16
C SER A 979 41.65 -35.91 25.26
N LEU A 980 41.09 -35.25 26.27
CA LEU A 980 39.64 -35.06 26.35
C LEU A 980 39.20 -34.08 25.26
N ILE A 981 38.52 -34.61 24.23
CA ILE A 981 37.83 -33.81 23.22
C ILE A 981 36.44 -33.48 23.76
N ASN A 982 36.25 -32.24 24.21
CA ASN A 982 34.95 -31.74 24.61
C ASN A 982 34.15 -31.33 23.36
N LYS A 983 33.08 -32.10 23.08
CA LYS A 983 32.13 -31.83 21.98
C LYS A 983 30.95 -31.01 22.52
N THR A 984 30.88 -29.73 22.15
CA THR A 984 29.80 -28.81 22.58
C THR A 984 28.85 -28.56 21.43
N ARG A 985 27.56 -28.90 21.59
CA ARG A 985 26.51 -28.53 20.63
C ARG A 985 26.23 -27.02 20.76
N VAL A 986 26.50 -26.26 19.71
CA VAL A 986 26.38 -24.78 19.68
C VAL A 986 25.05 -24.31 19.12
N PHE A 987 24.40 -25.12 18.28
CA PHE A 987 23.03 -24.91 17.83
C PHE A 987 22.34 -26.24 17.51
N ASP A 988 21.02 -26.20 17.43
CA ASP A 988 20.14 -27.29 17.01
C ASP A 988 18.91 -26.74 16.26
N PHE A 989 18.26 -27.63 15.51
CA PHE A 989 17.08 -27.34 14.72
C PHE A 989 16.34 -28.64 14.43
N ASP A 990 15.05 -28.54 14.12
CA ASP A 990 14.28 -29.65 13.57
C ASP A 990 14.31 -29.59 12.05
N TRP A 991 14.42 -30.75 11.41
CA TRP A 991 14.42 -30.84 9.96
C TRP A 991 13.03 -30.47 9.42
N PRO A 992 12.92 -29.42 8.59
CA PRO A 992 11.62 -28.98 8.09
C PRO A 992 10.90 -30.12 7.36
N ARG A 993 9.65 -30.36 7.73
CA ARG A 993 8.76 -31.31 7.03
C ARG A 993 7.97 -30.64 5.92
N GLY A 994 7.99 -29.31 5.86
CA GLY A 994 7.45 -28.53 4.77
C GLY A 994 7.83 -27.05 4.89
N GLY A 995 7.37 -26.23 3.96
CA GLY A 995 7.61 -24.78 4.01
C GLY A 995 8.96 -24.37 3.45
N MET A 996 9.46 -23.20 3.82
CA MET A 996 10.67 -22.62 3.21
C MET A 996 11.68 -22.10 4.22
N PHE A 997 11.55 -22.55 5.48
CA PHE A 997 12.31 -22.04 6.60
C PHE A 997 12.96 -23.16 7.41
N VAL A 998 14.10 -22.86 8.02
CA VAL A 998 14.72 -23.66 9.08
C VAL A 998 14.70 -22.82 10.35
N TRP A 999 14.14 -23.35 11.43
CA TRP A 999 14.10 -22.69 12.73
C TRP A 999 15.20 -23.24 13.62
N LEU A 1000 16.21 -22.41 13.88
CA LEU A 1000 17.44 -22.83 14.50
C LEU A 1000 17.59 -22.15 15.86
N ARG A 1001 17.78 -22.96 16.90
CA ARG A 1001 18.11 -22.50 18.25
C ARG A 1001 19.62 -22.43 18.39
N ILE A 1002 20.15 -21.25 18.72
CA ILE A 1002 21.54 -21.07 19.11
C ILE A 1002 21.62 -21.15 20.64
N HIS A 1003 22.49 -22.02 21.13
CA HIS A 1003 22.71 -22.22 22.57
C HIS A 1003 23.59 -21.11 23.16
N PHE A 1004 23.16 -19.84 23.11
CA PHE A 1004 23.96 -18.73 23.66
C PHE A 1004 24.28 -18.91 25.14
N GLU A 1005 23.49 -19.67 25.89
CA GLU A 1005 23.77 -20.04 27.28
C GLU A 1005 25.06 -20.87 27.45
N LYS A 1006 25.54 -21.51 26.39
CA LYS A 1006 26.82 -22.25 26.35
C LYS A 1006 27.99 -21.38 25.88
N HIS A 1007 27.75 -20.10 25.55
CA HIS A 1007 28.80 -19.17 25.17
C HIS A 1007 29.73 -18.90 26.38
N PRO A 1008 31.07 -18.84 26.23
CA PRO A 1008 32.01 -18.65 27.35
C PRO A 1008 31.80 -17.39 28.19
N LEU A 1009 31.14 -16.38 27.60
CA LEU A 1009 30.84 -15.10 28.24
C LEU A 1009 29.39 -14.97 28.72
N TYR A 1010 28.57 -16.02 28.62
CA TYR A 1010 27.22 -15.97 29.15
C TYR A 1010 27.25 -15.76 30.67
N GLN A 1011 26.50 -14.76 31.15
CA GLN A 1011 26.49 -14.28 32.54
C GLN A 1011 27.85 -13.75 33.05
N ALA A 1012 28.82 -13.50 32.17
CA ALA A 1012 30.07 -12.87 32.55
C ALA A 1012 29.86 -11.38 32.87
N ARG A 1013 30.74 -10.83 33.72
CA ARG A 1013 30.78 -9.38 33.99
C ARG A 1013 31.16 -8.64 32.71
N GLY A 1014 30.32 -7.72 32.28
CA GLY A 1014 30.63 -6.81 31.18
C GLY A 1014 31.32 -5.53 31.64
N GLY A 1015 31.41 -4.57 30.73
CA GLY A 1015 31.94 -3.23 30.93
C GLY A 1015 30.89 -2.26 31.48
N LYS A 1016 31.10 -0.96 31.22
CA LYS A 1016 30.24 0.12 31.78
C LYS A 1016 28.82 0.15 31.21
N LEU A 1017 28.59 -0.44 30.04
CA LEU A 1017 27.35 -0.28 29.28
C LEU A 1017 26.43 -1.49 29.38
N THR A 1018 27.02 -2.68 29.56
CA THR A 1018 26.29 -3.92 29.73
C THR A 1018 26.82 -4.62 30.97
N PRO A 1019 26.25 -4.40 32.17
CA PRO A 1019 26.81 -4.92 33.42
C PRO A 1019 27.00 -6.45 33.42
N ILE A 1020 26.10 -7.17 32.74
CA ILE A 1020 26.10 -8.63 32.59
C ILE A 1020 25.81 -8.96 31.12
N ILE A 1021 26.61 -9.84 30.53
CA ILE A 1021 26.37 -10.36 29.17
C ILE A 1021 25.33 -11.48 29.24
N ASP A 1022 24.07 -11.16 28.91
CA ASP A 1022 22.97 -12.11 28.90
C ASP A 1022 22.62 -12.61 27.47
N GLY A 1023 21.56 -13.41 27.37
CA GLY A 1023 21.11 -13.99 26.10
C GLY A 1023 20.75 -12.96 25.03
N PRO A 1024 19.86 -11.98 25.31
CA PRO A 1024 19.54 -10.89 24.39
C PRO A 1024 20.75 -10.11 23.87
N VAL A 1025 21.73 -9.83 24.74
CA VAL A 1025 22.98 -9.17 24.36
C VAL A 1025 23.79 -10.04 23.40
N LEU A 1026 23.95 -11.32 23.71
CA LEU A 1026 24.68 -12.25 22.84
C LEU A 1026 23.99 -12.44 21.49
N ALA A 1027 22.66 -12.55 21.46
CA ALA A 1027 21.89 -12.66 20.23
C ALA A 1027 22.04 -11.41 19.34
N SER A 1028 22.01 -10.23 19.94
CA SER A 1028 22.23 -8.95 19.24
C SER A 1028 23.66 -8.82 18.70
N ALA A 1029 24.65 -9.20 19.51
CA ALA A 1029 26.05 -9.23 19.09
C ALA A 1029 26.30 -10.26 17.99
N PHE A 1030 25.65 -11.43 18.05
CA PHE A 1030 25.75 -12.46 17.03
C PHE A 1030 25.18 -12.00 15.69
N LEU A 1031 24.03 -11.33 15.69
CA LEU A 1031 23.43 -10.81 14.46
C LEU A 1031 24.38 -9.80 13.78
N SER A 1032 25.00 -8.90 14.55
CA SER A 1032 26.05 -8.03 14.01
C SER A 1032 27.25 -8.84 13.53
N HIS A 1033 27.68 -9.88 14.26
CA HIS A 1033 28.83 -10.68 13.87
C HIS A 1033 28.62 -11.44 12.56
N SER A 1034 27.45 -12.07 12.38
CA SER A 1034 27.17 -12.89 11.20
C SER A 1034 27.05 -12.07 9.92
N THR A 1035 26.61 -10.79 10.00
CA THR A 1035 26.42 -9.93 8.84
C THR A 1035 27.68 -9.19 8.39
N HIS A 1036 28.76 -9.23 9.16
CA HIS A 1036 30.04 -8.60 8.79
C HIS A 1036 30.97 -9.59 8.09
N ALA A 1037 31.94 -9.06 7.33
CA ALA A 1037 33.01 -9.87 6.77
C ALA A 1037 33.78 -10.58 7.90
N PRO A 1038 34.18 -11.86 7.72
CA PRO A 1038 34.11 -12.64 6.48
C PRO A 1038 32.80 -13.45 6.28
N HIS A 1039 31.83 -13.36 7.18
CA HIS A 1039 30.66 -14.25 7.18
C HIS A 1039 29.58 -13.81 6.19
N LEU A 1040 29.16 -12.54 6.25
CA LEU A 1040 28.16 -11.94 5.34
C LEU A 1040 26.88 -12.79 5.20
N VAL A 1041 26.32 -13.27 6.31
CA VAL A 1041 25.04 -14.00 6.34
C VAL A 1041 24.03 -13.31 7.24
N LEU A 1042 22.84 -13.10 6.68
CA LEU A 1042 21.69 -12.53 7.38
C LEU A 1042 20.67 -13.63 7.70
N GLY A 1043 20.44 -13.87 8.99
CA GLY A 1043 19.31 -14.66 9.49
C GLY A 1043 18.25 -13.74 10.10
N SER A 1044 16.98 -14.17 10.09
CA SER A 1044 15.94 -13.40 10.79
C SER A 1044 15.97 -13.75 12.28
N PRO A 1045 16.19 -12.79 13.20
CA PRO A 1045 16.24 -13.09 14.62
C PRO A 1045 14.86 -13.49 15.17
N GLY A 1046 14.82 -14.47 16.06
CA GLY A 1046 13.58 -15.10 16.53
C GLY A 1046 12.62 -14.17 17.27
N TYR A 1047 13.17 -13.16 17.95
CA TYR A 1047 12.41 -12.21 18.77
C TYR A 1047 11.41 -11.35 17.98
N ILE A 1048 11.55 -11.23 16.64
CA ILE A 1048 10.58 -10.51 15.79
C ILE A 1048 9.32 -11.35 15.50
N PHE A 1049 9.38 -12.66 15.74
CA PHE A 1049 8.27 -13.59 15.53
C PHE A 1049 7.53 -13.93 16.83
N SER A 1050 8.00 -13.44 17.98
CA SER A 1050 7.36 -13.70 19.27
C SER A 1050 5.96 -13.10 19.33
N ALA A 1051 4.96 -13.94 19.64
CA ALA A 1051 3.56 -13.54 19.74
C ALA A 1051 3.34 -12.45 20.79
N THR A 1052 4.04 -12.53 21.93
CA THR A 1052 3.96 -11.59 23.04
C THR A 1052 5.34 -11.03 23.46
N PRO A 1053 5.39 -9.88 24.17
CA PRO A 1053 6.62 -9.36 24.73
C PRO A 1053 7.32 -10.34 25.70
N GLU A 1054 6.57 -11.11 26.48
CA GLU A 1054 7.15 -12.06 27.44
C GLU A 1054 7.90 -13.19 26.72
N ILE A 1055 7.35 -13.69 25.61
CA ILE A 1055 8.01 -14.70 24.77
C ILE A 1055 9.27 -14.10 24.15
N ARG A 1056 9.19 -12.84 23.70
CA ARG A 1056 10.32 -12.11 23.13
C ARG A 1056 11.51 -12.06 24.10
N GLU A 1057 11.24 -11.69 25.35
CA GLU A 1057 12.25 -11.53 26.40
C GLU A 1057 12.80 -12.86 26.91
N LYS A 1058 11.95 -13.87 27.08
CA LYS A 1058 12.35 -15.16 27.69
C LYS A 1058 12.97 -16.15 26.71
N GLN A 1059 12.43 -16.21 25.49
CA GLN A 1059 12.75 -17.28 24.54
C GLN A 1059 13.20 -16.77 23.17
N GLY A 1060 12.63 -15.67 22.67
CA GLY A 1060 12.80 -15.25 21.27
C GLY A 1060 14.24 -14.94 20.85
N TRP A 1061 15.09 -14.49 21.78
CA TRP A 1061 16.51 -14.24 21.52
C TRP A 1061 17.32 -15.52 21.23
N GLN A 1062 16.80 -16.71 21.56
CA GLN A 1062 17.51 -17.98 21.37
C GLN A 1062 17.46 -18.49 19.93
N TYR A 1063 16.58 -17.94 19.09
CA TYR A 1063 16.26 -18.51 17.79
C TYR A 1063 16.65 -17.61 16.63
N ILE A 1064 16.91 -18.24 15.48
CA ILE A 1064 17.12 -17.60 14.19
C ILE A 1064 16.39 -18.42 13.13
N ARG A 1065 15.65 -17.74 12.26
CA ARG A 1065 15.04 -18.34 11.07
C ARG A 1065 15.95 -18.15 9.87
N LEU A 1066 16.30 -19.25 9.19
CA LEU A 1066 16.96 -19.26 7.90
C LEU A 1066 15.96 -19.60 6.80
N CYS A 1067 16.19 -19.08 5.59
CA CYS A 1067 15.29 -19.26 4.44
C CYS A 1067 16.07 -19.88 3.28
N PHE A 1068 15.64 -21.05 2.81
CA PHE A 1068 16.28 -21.76 1.69
C PHE A 1068 15.65 -21.47 0.32
N ALA A 1069 14.71 -20.52 0.24
CA ALA A 1069 14.06 -20.13 -1.01
C ALA A 1069 14.66 -18.88 -1.69
N ALA A 1070 15.32 -18.01 -0.92
CA ALA A 1070 15.67 -16.66 -1.39
C ALA A 1070 16.96 -16.60 -2.22
N GLU A 1071 17.90 -17.50 -1.94
CA GLU A 1071 19.25 -17.52 -2.51
C GLU A 1071 19.34 -18.35 -3.79
N SER A 1072 20.41 -18.15 -4.56
CA SER A 1072 20.74 -18.99 -5.71
C SER A 1072 21.15 -20.40 -5.26
N ASP A 1073 21.04 -21.39 -6.14
CA ASP A 1073 21.40 -22.77 -5.82
C ASP A 1073 22.87 -22.92 -5.42
N GLU A 1074 23.76 -22.12 -5.99
CA GLU A 1074 25.19 -22.13 -5.66
C GLU A 1074 25.44 -21.59 -4.25
N ASN A 1075 24.64 -20.61 -3.80
CA ASN A 1075 24.83 -19.97 -2.51
C ASN A 1075 24.08 -20.66 -1.36
N ILE A 1076 23.21 -21.64 -1.63
CA ILE A 1076 22.60 -22.47 -0.57
C ILE A 1076 23.69 -23.16 0.25
N ASP A 1077 24.64 -23.84 -0.39
CA ASP A 1077 25.68 -24.59 0.33
C ASP A 1077 26.69 -23.63 0.97
N ALA A 1078 27.21 -22.69 0.18
CA ALA A 1078 28.22 -21.74 0.63
C ALA A 1078 27.69 -20.83 1.75
N GLY A 1079 26.46 -20.35 1.64
CA GLY A 1079 25.79 -19.53 2.65
C GLY A 1079 25.52 -20.30 3.94
N SER A 1080 25.04 -21.55 3.84
CA SER A 1080 24.83 -22.41 5.00
C SER A 1080 26.13 -22.69 5.77
N LEU A 1081 27.22 -22.94 5.04
CA LEU A 1081 28.54 -23.14 5.63
C LEU A 1081 29.07 -21.86 6.28
N ARG A 1082 28.94 -20.70 5.62
CA ARG A 1082 29.34 -19.40 6.21
C ARG A 1082 28.54 -19.08 7.47
N PHE A 1083 27.24 -19.39 7.49
CA PHE A 1083 26.40 -19.24 8.69
C PHE A 1083 26.91 -20.10 9.83
N ALA A 1084 27.06 -21.40 9.61
CA ALA A 1084 27.53 -22.31 10.65
C ALA A 1084 28.92 -21.89 11.17
N ASN A 1085 29.85 -21.53 10.26
CA ASN A 1085 31.16 -21.02 10.64
C ASN A 1085 31.09 -19.73 11.45
N SER A 1086 30.11 -18.85 11.19
CA SER A 1086 29.89 -17.64 11.99
C SER A 1086 29.47 -17.96 13.43
N VAL A 1087 28.65 -19.00 13.64
CA VAL A 1087 28.30 -19.46 14.99
C VAL A 1087 29.55 -19.97 15.71
N HIS A 1088 30.37 -20.79 15.04
CA HIS A 1088 31.62 -21.27 15.61
C HIS A 1088 32.61 -20.15 15.95
N ALA A 1089 32.78 -19.18 15.03
CA ALA A 1089 33.65 -18.03 15.24
C ALA A 1089 33.16 -17.17 16.41
N PHE A 1090 31.85 -16.94 16.52
CA PHE A 1090 31.25 -16.22 17.63
C PHE A 1090 31.54 -16.89 18.97
N PHE A 1091 31.34 -18.21 19.09
CA PHE A 1091 31.61 -18.98 20.31
C PHE A 1091 33.10 -19.09 20.70
N LYS A 1092 34.01 -18.61 19.84
CA LYS A 1092 35.45 -18.48 20.14
C LYS A 1092 35.82 -17.12 20.75
N ILE A 1093 34.92 -16.13 20.76
CA ILE A 1093 35.14 -14.82 21.38
C ILE A 1093 35.24 -14.99 22.91
N LYS A 1094 36.33 -14.50 23.50
CA LYS A 1094 36.61 -14.60 24.95
C LYS A 1094 36.70 -13.24 25.66
N GLU A 1095 36.60 -12.14 24.93
CA GLU A 1095 36.72 -10.79 25.48
C GLU A 1095 35.35 -10.12 25.57
N SER A 1096 34.93 -9.72 26.79
CA SER A 1096 33.65 -9.04 27.02
C SER A 1096 33.50 -7.74 26.22
N GLU A 1097 34.59 -6.98 26.04
CA GLU A 1097 34.59 -5.72 25.30
C GLU A 1097 34.21 -5.91 23.81
N GLN A 1098 34.63 -7.04 23.22
CA GLN A 1098 34.27 -7.36 21.83
C GLN A 1098 32.78 -7.64 21.67
N ILE A 1099 32.16 -8.35 22.61
CA ILE A 1099 30.71 -8.60 22.61
C ILE A 1099 29.94 -7.29 22.76
N GLU A 1100 30.34 -6.42 23.68
CA GLU A 1100 29.71 -5.10 23.85
C GLU A 1100 29.81 -4.25 22.60
N LYS A 1101 30.98 -4.26 21.95
CA LYS A 1101 31.19 -3.53 20.71
C LYS A 1101 30.24 -4.04 19.62
N LEU A 1102 30.15 -5.36 19.43
CA LEU A 1102 29.25 -5.97 18.44
C LEU A 1102 27.77 -5.69 18.75
N ALA A 1103 27.36 -5.76 20.01
CA ALA A 1103 25.98 -5.49 20.41
C ALA A 1103 25.54 -4.04 20.09
N LYS A 1104 26.46 -3.07 20.15
CA LYS A 1104 26.18 -1.65 19.84
C LYS A 1104 25.97 -1.35 18.36
N TYR A 1105 26.60 -2.12 17.47
CA TYR A 1105 26.52 -1.87 16.02
C TYR A 1105 25.21 -2.35 15.40
N ASN A 1106 24.29 -2.90 16.20
CA ASN A 1106 23.04 -3.41 15.66
C ASN A 1106 22.08 -2.26 15.28
N ILE A 1107 22.03 -1.98 13.98
CA ILE A 1107 21.15 -1.00 13.31
C ILE A 1107 19.66 -1.36 13.50
N ILE A 1108 19.37 -2.59 13.95
CA ILE A 1108 18.02 -3.10 14.25
C ILE A 1108 17.75 -3.06 15.76
N THR A 1109 18.06 -1.96 16.43
CA THR A 1109 17.49 -1.67 17.75
C THR A 1109 16.24 -0.82 17.55
N PHE A 1110 15.07 -1.46 17.47
CA PHE A 1110 13.84 -0.77 17.81
C PHE A 1110 14.00 -0.26 19.24
N THR A 1111 13.87 1.04 19.46
CA THR A 1111 13.88 1.67 20.77
C THR A 1111 12.80 1.02 21.63
N PHE A 1112 13.22 0.15 22.55
CA PHE A 1112 12.33 -0.52 23.50
C PHE A 1112 12.01 0.47 24.62
N ALA A 1113 10.88 1.19 24.51
CA ALA A 1113 10.28 1.85 25.66
C ALA A 1113 9.65 0.78 26.56
N THR A 1114 10.40 0.31 27.54
CA THR A 1114 9.83 -0.33 28.71
C THR A 1114 9.09 0.75 29.51
N THR A 1115 7.78 0.85 29.34
CA THR A 1115 6.92 1.44 30.37
C THR A 1115 6.93 0.51 31.58
N SER A 1116 7.98 0.57 32.38
CA SER A 1116 7.92 0.11 33.77
C SER A 1116 7.08 1.14 34.52
N HIS A 1117 5.78 0.88 34.65
CA HIS A 1117 4.99 1.53 35.70
C HIS A 1117 5.54 1.03 37.04
N GLN A 1118 6.35 1.86 37.69
CA GLN A 1118 6.58 1.79 39.13
C GLN A 1118 5.83 2.96 39.78
N ALA A 1119 5.02 2.57 40.77
CA ALA A 1119 4.22 3.35 41.72
C ALA A 1119 2.95 4.02 41.16
#